data_AF-A0A6F9ZJ58-F1
#
_entry.id   AF-A0A6F9ZJ58-F1
#
_cell.length_a   1.000
_cell.length_b   1.000
_cell.length_c   1.000
_cell.angle_alpha   90.00
_cell.angle_beta   90.00
_cell.angle_gamma   90.00
#
_symmetry.space_group_name_H-M   'P 1'
#
loop_
_entity.id
_entity.type
_entity.pdbx_description
1 polymer ?
#
loop_
_entity_poly.entity_id
_entity_poly.type
_entity_poly.pdbx_seq_one_letter_code
_entity_poly.pdbx_strand_id
1 'polypeptide(L)'
;MEYYGNTLCISHTELIAGIMTEDTVKNLRRRKQIKQVQRACYGTPALFAVESLPLKYRTEVYRRYPDLQEKADSKPFMDTITPDGQAMQFYADYVLADGRHLTTEKQAEYSNNCAIMNAFRQCIETSNSHRLRQSKPRLNKTEFWRKAAAALPRLADRFPHSLPESDRRLQRKFNEYLHDGYVCFISKKFQNINAAKVDDDVKESVLVQLIGHHNNLDNVAIANLYNAVAKQQGWKAITPSTVAKWREKLDLVTAAGRLGSTNFRNTKSMQVKRTRPTAPFLMWTLDGWDVELLYQTTKTDSKGRSVTTYHNRLTLEVVLDPCVNYPIGYAVGTHETPELIAEALRDAAKHSEELFGVMLRANQIQCDHYSIKAMTPLYNVMGDKLTPARVKNAKAKVVEPYFGYLNKTYCKLFNNWSGFGITTDPSKQPNSEALNMLRHSFPDEAGVREQIDRIMQMERQRKVEQFRKLMENLPAERRLPLSREQYLLNFGAETGHKNAIEGSGLRPTLLGMKRDYDCFDVRFRQYAGRRWTVKYDPDNLHEVLAVSEDGTLRFMLTEKYVQPMALADRKEGDAAALQQVQDFNRHLEQHVTERLALAYEKAQPVIAQDNILNRLLICDSRGQHKLPKAQKRLNTIDVEAVEVKTVEVPLIPQGAAASDKDDYSIF
;
A
#
# COMPACT_ATOMS: atom_id res chain seq x y z
N MET A 1 8.53 -64.71 -29.30
CA MET A 1 9.68 -65.43 -29.89
C MET A 1 10.05 -66.63 -29.05
N GLU A 2 10.29 -67.77 -29.69
CA GLU A 2 10.59 -69.04 -29.05
C GLU A 2 11.60 -69.85 -29.87
N TYR A 3 12.35 -70.73 -29.22
CA TYR A 3 13.21 -71.68 -29.92
C TYR A 3 12.40 -72.93 -30.28
N TYR A 4 12.29 -73.22 -31.58
CA TYR A 4 11.73 -74.47 -32.05
C TYR A 4 12.88 -75.34 -32.57
N GLY A 5 13.23 -76.37 -31.80
CA GLY A 5 14.52 -77.07 -31.96
C GLY A 5 15.69 -76.13 -31.64
N ASN A 6 16.67 -76.03 -32.54
CA ASN A 6 17.86 -75.17 -32.39
C ASN A 6 17.78 -73.86 -33.19
N THR A 7 16.57 -73.40 -33.55
CA THR A 7 16.35 -72.21 -34.39
C THR A 7 15.43 -71.22 -33.70
N LEU A 8 15.87 -69.97 -33.55
CA LEU A 8 15.06 -68.88 -33.02
C LEU A 8 13.92 -68.55 -33.99
N CYS A 9 12.69 -68.65 -33.51
CA CYS A 9 11.49 -68.47 -34.31
C CYS A 9 10.57 -67.37 -33.74
N ILE A 10 9.87 -66.69 -34.64
CA ILE A 10 8.81 -65.71 -34.33
C ILE A 10 7.47 -66.24 -34.83
N SER A 11 6.41 -66.06 -34.04
CA SER A 11 5.08 -66.51 -34.44
C SER A 11 4.47 -65.60 -35.50
N HIS A 12 3.54 -66.14 -36.30
CA HIS A 12 2.87 -65.39 -37.36
C HIS A 12 2.15 -64.15 -36.82
N THR A 13 1.52 -64.28 -35.65
CA THR A 13 0.81 -63.19 -34.97
C THR A 13 1.78 -62.10 -34.52
N GLU A 14 2.91 -62.47 -33.90
CA GLU A 14 3.96 -61.52 -33.48
C GLU A 14 4.62 -60.81 -34.68
N LEU A 15 4.80 -61.52 -35.80
CA LEU A 15 5.41 -60.98 -37.02
C LEU A 15 4.50 -59.97 -37.72
N ILE A 16 3.17 -60.16 -37.65
CA ILE A 16 2.18 -59.25 -38.26
C ILE A 16 1.78 -58.10 -37.32
N ALA A 17 2.15 -58.17 -36.03
CA ALA A 17 1.92 -57.13 -35.03
C ALA A 17 2.80 -55.87 -35.23
N GLY A 18 2.85 -55.33 -36.44
CA GLY A 18 3.53 -54.08 -36.80
C GLY A 18 4.98 -54.23 -37.28
N ILE A 19 5.46 -55.45 -37.53
CA ILE A 19 6.79 -55.69 -38.14
C ILE A 19 6.65 -55.92 -39.65
N MET A 20 5.69 -56.73 -40.08
CA MET A 20 5.38 -57.01 -41.49
C MET A 20 3.87 -57.05 -41.73
N THR A 21 3.41 -56.80 -42.95
CA THR A 21 2.00 -57.02 -43.34
C THR A 21 1.78 -58.46 -43.80
N GLU A 22 0.55 -58.95 -43.68
CA GLU A 22 0.19 -60.34 -44.02
C GLU A 22 0.51 -60.70 -45.47
N ASP A 23 0.24 -59.79 -46.42
CA ASP A 23 0.55 -59.97 -47.84
C ASP A 23 2.05 -60.09 -48.11
N THR A 24 2.86 -59.38 -47.32
CA THR A 24 4.33 -59.43 -47.44
C THR A 24 4.84 -60.78 -46.97
N VAL A 25 4.29 -61.32 -45.87
CA VAL A 25 4.63 -62.66 -45.36
C VAL A 25 4.22 -63.74 -46.38
N LYS A 26 3.02 -63.66 -46.97
CA LYS A 26 2.55 -64.59 -48.01
C LYS A 26 3.45 -64.57 -49.25
N ASN A 27 3.84 -63.38 -49.73
CA ASN A 27 4.69 -63.24 -50.90
C ASN A 27 6.11 -63.75 -50.69
N LEU A 28 6.74 -63.42 -49.54
CA LEU A 28 8.11 -63.87 -49.24
C LEU A 28 8.18 -65.37 -48.99
N ARG A 29 7.13 -65.96 -48.42
CA ARG A 29 6.98 -67.41 -48.28
C ARG A 29 6.86 -68.10 -49.65
N ARG A 30 6.03 -67.58 -50.55
CA ARG A 30 5.87 -68.09 -51.93
C ARG A 30 7.20 -68.07 -52.70
N ARG A 31 8.03 -67.04 -52.48
CA ARG A 31 9.36 -66.88 -53.08
C ARG A 31 10.47 -67.65 -52.37
N LYS A 32 10.15 -68.45 -51.33
CA LYS A 32 11.09 -69.22 -50.49
C LYS A 32 12.18 -68.37 -49.83
N GLN A 33 11.91 -67.08 -49.59
CA GLN A 33 12.87 -66.17 -48.96
C GLN A 33 12.78 -66.15 -47.43
N ILE A 34 11.66 -66.61 -46.86
CA ILE A 34 11.51 -66.83 -45.41
C ILE A 34 11.22 -68.30 -45.15
N LYS A 35 11.86 -68.86 -44.13
CA LYS A 35 11.73 -70.27 -43.75
C LYS A 35 10.65 -70.42 -42.69
N GLN A 36 9.54 -71.07 -43.06
CA GLN A 36 8.52 -71.49 -42.11
C GLN A 36 8.97 -72.79 -41.45
N VAL A 37 9.13 -72.76 -40.14
CA VAL A 37 9.61 -73.89 -39.34
C VAL A 37 8.44 -74.75 -38.86
N GLN A 38 7.29 -74.13 -38.58
CA GLN A 38 6.06 -74.82 -38.19
C GLN A 38 4.86 -74.29 -38.99
N ARG A 39 4.04 -75.21 -39.50
CA ARG A 39 2.76 -74.90 -40.15
C ARG A 39 1.69 -74.68 -39.08
N ALA A 40 0.83 -73.67 -39.27
CA ALA A 40 -0.32 -73.46 -38.39
C ALA A 40 -1.31 -74.63 -38.50
N CYS A 41 -1.78 -75.15 -37.37
CA CYS A 41 -2.91 -76.07 -37.26
C CYS A 41 -3.87 -75.60 -36.15
N TYR A 42 -4.97 -76.32 -35.91
CA TYR A 42 -5.95 -75.93 -34.90
C TYR A 42 -5.27 -75.83 -33.52
N GLY A 43 -5.24 -74.61 -32.95
CA GLY A 43 -4.61 -74.33 -31.66
C GLY A 43 -3.09 -74.13 -31.67
N THR A 44 -2.39 -74.24 -32.80
CA THR A 44 -0.94 -73.94 -32.87
C THR A 44 -0.60 -72.89 -33.94
N PRO A 45 0.13 -71.81 -33.59
CA PRO A 45 0.48 -70.76 -34.53
C PRO A 45 1.58 -71.21 -35.50
N ALA A 46 1.65 -70.58 -36.67
CA ALA A 46 2.77 -70.77 -37.59
C ALA A 46 4.02 -70.06 -37.07
N LEU A 47 5.19 -70.72 -37.17
CA LEU A 47 6.47 -70.18 -36.73
C LEU A 47 7.41 -69.96 -37.91
N PHE A 48 8.13 -68.83 -37.90
CA PHE A 48 9.09 -68.44 -38.93
C PHE A 48 10.48 -68.25 -38.32
N ALA A 49 11.52 -68.77 -38.98
CA ALA A 49 12.90 -68.63 -38.51
C ALA A 49 13.37 -67.17 -38.65
N VAL A 50 13.79 -66.56 -37.55
CA VAL A 50 14.15 -65.13 -37.48
C VAL A 50 15.33 -64.80 -38.39
N GLU A 51 16.33 -65.69 -38.46
CA GLU A 51 17.51 -65.49 -39.30
C GLU A 51 17.21 -65.51 -40.81
N SER A 52 16.10 -66.14 -41.21
CA SER A 52 15.67 -66.18 -42.61
C SER A 52 14.93 -64.92 -43.05
N LEU A 53 14.61 -63.99 -42.13
CA LEU A 53 13.93 -62.75 -42.48
C LEU A 53 14.87 -61.77 -43.20
N PRO A 54 14.37 -61.01 -44.19
CA PRO A 54 15.13 -59.92 -44.80
C PRO A 54 15.65 -58.93 -43.75
N LEU A 55 16.86 -58.38 -43.97
CA LEU A 55 17.60 -57.58 -42.99
C LEU A 55 16.75 -56.49 -42.31
N LYS A 56 15.95 -55.75 -43.07
CA LYS A 56 15.05 -54.70 -42.55
C LYS A 56 14.11 -55.22 -41.46
N TYR A 57 13.45 -56.36 -41.70
CA TYR A 57 12.50 -56.95 -40.78
C TYR A 57 13.19 -57.69 -39.65
N ARG A 58 14.34 -58.32 -39.93
CA ARG A 58 15.19 -58.94 -38.91
C ARG A 58 15.66 -57.91 -37.87
N THR A 59 16.07 -56.71 -38.30
CA THR A 59 16.45 -55.61 -37.41
C THR A 59 15.27 -55.15 -36.56
N GLU A 60 14.06 -55.03 -37.13
CA GLU A 60 12.85 -54.67 -36.38
C GLU A 60 12.39 -55.80 -35.42
N VAL A 61 12.55 -57.07 -35.80
CA VAL A 61 12.32 -58.22 -34.90
C VAL A 61 13.26 -58.15 -33.70
N TYR A 62 14.57 -57.96 -33.92
CA TYR A 62 15.55 -57.82 -32.83
C TYR A 62 15.36 -56.54 -32.01
N ARG A 63 14.87 -55.46 -32.63
CA ARG A 63 14.51 -54.22 -31.93
C ARG A 63 13.34 -54.42 -30.96
N ARG A 64 12.31 -55.16 -31.39
CA ARG A 64 11.05 -55.35 -30.64
C ARG A 64 11.08 -56.54 -29.68
N TYR A 65 11.83 -57.57 -30.03
CA TYR A 65 12.06 -58.79 -29.26
C TYR A 65 13.56 -59.10 -29.22
N PRO A 66 14.35 -58.44 -28.35
CA PRO A 66 15.80 -58.65 -28.29
C PRO A 66 16.18 -60.05 -27.83
N ASP A 67 17.27 -60.58 -28.39
CA ASP A 67 17.88 -61.85 -27.98
C ASP A 67 18.20 -61.84 -26.47
N LEU A 68 17.96 -62.96 -25.79
CA LEU A 68 18.22 -63.13 -24.36
C LEU A 68 19.67 -62.79 -23.98
N GLN A 69 20.60 -62.97 -24.92
CA GLN A 69 22.03 -62.72 -24.77
C GLN A 69 22.39 -61.23 -24.83
N GLU A 70 21.75 -60.45 -25.70
CA GLU A 70 21.97 -58.98 -25.72
C GLU A 70 21.29 -58.26 -24.54
N LYS A 71 20.18 -58.83 -24.03
CA LYS A 71 19.61 -58.42 -22.74
C LYS A 71 20.56 -58.71 -21.59
N ALA A 72 21.28 -59.85 -21.63
CA ALA A 72 22.30 -60.17 -20.64
C ALA A 72 23.53 -59.23 -20.72
N ASP A 73 23.95 -58.84 -21.93
CA ASP A 73 25.12 -57.95 -22.13
C ASP A 73 24.87 -56.48 -21.77
N SER A 74 23.61 -56.02 -21.84
CA SER A 74 23.22 -54.65 -21.47
C SER A 74 22.77 -54.50 -20.01
N LYS A 75 22.44 -55.61 -19.35
CA LYS A 75 22.06 -55.66 -17.92
C LYS A 75 23.09 -55.02 -16.96
N PRO A 76 24.41 -55.24 -17.12
CA PRO A 76 25.41 -54.66 -16.22
C PRO A 76 25.43 -53.14 -16.23
N PHE A 77 25.10 -52.51 -17.37
CA PHE A 77 25.04 -51.06 -17.48
C PHE A 77 23.76 -50.49 -16.86
N MET A 78 22.63 -51.19 -17.01
CA MET A 78 21.34 -50.77 -16.45
C MET A 78 21.32 -50.76 -14.92
N ASP A 79 21.94 -51.76 -14.29
CA ASP A 79 21.93 -51.93 -12.82
C ASP A 79 22.94 -50.99 -12.13
N THR A 80 23.89 -50.41 -12.87
CA THR A 80 24.94 -49.53 -12.32
C THR A 80 24.58 -48.04 -12.39
N ILE A 81 23.53 -47.64 -13.14
CA ILE A 81 23.18 -46.23 -13.29
C ILE A 81 22.40 -45.75 -12.06
N THR A 82 23.09 -44.98 -11.22
CA THR A 82 22.50 -44.24 -10.11
C THR A 82 22.34 -42.77 -10.49
N PRO A 83 21.19 -42.14 -10.21
CA PRO A 83 21.01 -40.70 -10.40
C PRO A 83 22.11 -39.89 -9.69
N ASP A 84 22.73 -38.95 -10.42
CA ASP A 84 23.74 -38.05 -9.87
C ASP A 84 23.06 -36.81 -9.28
N GLY A 85 22.87 -36.81 -7.96
CA GLY A 85 22.27 -35.69 -7.24
C GLY A 85 23.07 -34.38 -7.35
N GLN A 86 24.40 -34.45 -7.50
CA GLN A 86 25.25 -33.27 -7.67
C GLN A 86 25.09 -32.68 -9.08
N ALA A 87 25.00 -33.52 -10.11
CA ALA A 87 24.70 -33.07 -11.47
C ALA A 87 23.31 -32.44 -11.56
N MET A 88 22.30 -33.04 -10.90
CA MET A 88 20.94 -32.48 -10.86
C MET A 88 20.91 -31.09 -10.23
N GLN A 89 21.58 -30.89 -9.08
CA GLN A 89 21.67 -29.58 -8.44
C GLN A 89 22.45 -28.59 -9.32
N PHE A 90 23.57 -29.01 -9.89
CA PHE A 90 24.38 -28.15 -10.76
C PHE A 90 23.59 -27.60 -11.94
N TYR A 91 22.86 -28.43 -12.68
CA TYR A 91 22.09 -27.95 -13.84
C TYR A 91 20.83 -27.19 -13.46
N ALA A 92 20.25 -27.43 -12.28
CA ALA A 92 19.14 -26.64 -11.75
C ALA A 92 19.60 -25.21 -11.41
N ASP A 93 20.75 -25.08 -10.75
CA ASP A 93 21.33 -23.80 -10.32
C ASP A 93 22.09 -23.08 -11.44
N TYR A 94 22.39 -23.75 -12.56
CA TYR A 94 23.14 -23.16 -13.66
C TYR A 94 22.36 -22.03 -14.35
N VAL A 95 22.91 -20.82 -14.27
CA VAL A 95 22.38 -19.62 -14.92
C VAL A 95 23.16 -19.33 -16.19
N LEU A 96 22.44 -19.20 -17.31
CA LEU A 96 22.99 -18.76 -18.59
C LEU A 96 23.43 -17.30 -18.52
N ALA A 97 24.26 -16.85 -19.47
CA ALA A 97 24.78 -15.48 -19.51
C ALA A 97 23.68 -14.40 -19.61
N ASP A 98 22.47 -14.76 -20.03
CA ASP A 98 21.30 -13.88 -20.10
C ASP A 98 20.37 -13.97 -18.88
N GLY A 99 20.79 -14.67 -17.82
CA GLY A 99 20.03 -14.82 -16.58
C GLY A 99 18.99 -15.94 -16.60
N ARG A 100 18.83 -16.66 -17.72
CA ARG A 100 17.88 -17.78 -17.80
C ARG A 100 18.47 -19.07 -17.25
N HIS A 101 17.63 -19.92 -16.68
CA HIS A 101 17.99 -21.29 -16.34
C HIS A 101 17.77 -22.23 -17.54
N LEU A 102 18.44 -23.39 -17.51
CA LEU A 102 18.16 -24.47 -18.45
C LEU A 102 16.71 -24.96 -18.29
N THR A 103 16.08 -25.44 -19.36
CA THR A 103 14.73 -26.02 -19.26
C THR A 103 14.77 -27.34 -18.48
N THR A 104 13.67 -27.70 -17.82
CA THR A 104 13.57 -28.95 -17.03
C THR A 104 13.92 -30.19 -17.85
N GLU A 105 13.51 -30.23 -19.12
CA GLU A 105 13.89 -31.29 -20.06
C GLU A 105 15.41 -31.37 -20.26
N LYS A 106 16.07 -30.22 -20.44
CA LYS A 106 17.53 -30.17 -20.62
C LYS A 106 18.30 -30.46 -19.33
N GLN A 107 17.78 -30.03 -18.18
CA GLN A 107 18.34 -30.38 -16.88
C GLN A 107 18.30 -31.90 -16.67
N ALA A 108 17.16 -32.55 -16.96
CA ALA A 108 17.02 -34.01 -16.87
C ALA A 108 17.93 -34.73 -17.86
N GLU A 109 17.95 -34.29 -19.12
CA GLU A 109 18.82 -34.84 -20.16
C GLU A 109 20.31 -34.78 -19.76
N TYR A 110 20.77 -33.63 -19.26
CA TYR A 110 22.17 -33.45 -18.86
C TYR A 110 22.53 -34.17 -17.57
N SER A 111 21.60 -34.26 -16.62
CA SER A 111 21.78 -35.05 -15.39
C SER A 111 21.87 -36.54 -15.70
N ASN A 112 21.02 -37.03 -16.62
CA ASN A 112 21.07 -38.41 -17.10
C ASN A 112 22.37 -38.69 -17.88
N ASN A 113 22.84 -37.73 -18.69
CA ASN A 113 24.15 -37.83 -19.35
C ASN A 113 25.26 -38.06 -18.30
N CYS A 114 25.25 -37.31 -17.19
CA CYS A 114 26.24 -37.45 -16.12
C CYS A 114 26.12 -38.78 -15.37
N ALA A 115 24.89 -39.21 -15.03
CA ALA A 115 24.63 -40.49 -14.38
C ALA A 115 25.15 -41.68 -15.23
N ILE A 116 24.92 -41.64 -16.54
CA ILE A 116 25.42 -42.66 -17.49
C ILE A 116 26.95 -42.62 -17.57
N MET A 117 27.56 -41.43 -17.63
CA MET A 117 29.03 -41.31 -17.63
C MET A 117 29.66 -41.79 -16.32
N ASN A 118 29.04 -41.52 -15.16
CA ASN A 118 29.50 -42.01 -13.87
C ASN A 118 29.40 -43.53 -13.78
N ALA A 119 28.33 -44.13 -14.30
CA ALA A 119 28.20 -45.59 -14.40
C ALA A 119 29.31 -46.19 -15.28
N PHE A 120 29.61 -45.59 -16.45
CA PHE A 120 30.74 -46.03 -17.28
C PHE A 120 32.08 -45.91 -16.55
N ARG A 121 32.29 -44.83 -15.80
CA ARG A 121 33.49 -44.65 -14.96
C ARG A 121 33.60 -45.77 -13.92
N GLN A 122 32.52 -46.08 -13.21
CA GLN A 122 32.48 -47.13 -12.20
C GLN A 122 32.76 -48.52 -12.81
N CYS A 123 32.21 -48.83 -13.99
CA CYS A 123 32.50 -50.09 -14.68
C CYS A 123 34.00 -50.21 -15.06
N ILE A 124 34.61 -49.11 -15.53
CA ILE A 124 36.03 -49.07 -15.90
C ILE A 124 36.92 -49.21 -14.65
N GLU A 125 36.62 -48.50 -13.57
CA GLU A 125 37.35 -48.53 -12.30
C GLU A 125 37.26 -49.92 -11.62
N THR A 126 36.06 -50.50 -11.57
CA THR A 126 35.83 -51.85 -11.03
C THR A 126 36.59 -52.91 -11.83
N SER A 127 36.59 -52.81 -13.15
CA SER A 127 37.38 -53.73 -13.99
C SER A 127 38.89 -53.58 -13.80
N ASN A 128 39.37 -52.36 -13.56
CA ASN A 128 40.78 -52.11 -13.24
C ASN A 128 41.17 -52.59 -11.83
N SER A 129 40.26 -52.54 -10.85
CA SER A 129 40.51 -53.02 -9.49
C SER A 129 40.47 -54.55 -9.39
N HIS A 130 39.55 -55.21 -10.10
CA HIS A 130 39.55 -56.67 -10.23
C HIS A 130 40.82 -57.21 -10.90
N ARG A 131 41.41 -56.46 -11.84
CA ARG A 131 42.74 -56.78 -12.41
C ARG A 131 43.83 -56.82 -11.34
N LEU A 132 43.87 -55.81 -10.45
CA LEU A 132 44.86 -55.72 -9.37
C LEU A 132 44.71 -56.84 -8.33
N ARG A 133 43.49 -57.35 -8.12
CA ARG A 133 43.20 -58.38 -7.10
C ARG A 133 43.20 -59.83 -7.61
N GLN A 134 42.96 -60.08 -8.91
CA GLN A 134 42.72 -61.44 -9.45
C GLN A 134 43.47 -61.78 -10.74
N SER A 135 44.45 -60.98 -11.18
CA SER A 135 45.26 -61.25 -12.40
C SER A 135 44.43 -61.53 -13.68
N LYS A 136 43.25 -60.92 -13.81
CA LYS A 136 42.41 -61.03 -15.01
C LYS A 136 42.95 -60.16 -16.17
N PRO A 137 42.69 -60.54 -17.44
CA PRO A 137 43.13 -59.77 -18.61
C PRO A 137 42.56 -58.35 -18.61
N ARG A 138 43.35 -57.41 -19.18
CA ARG A 138 43.03 -55.98 -19.23
C ARG A 138 41.72 -55.76 -20.00
N LEU A 139 40.81 -54.95 -19.44
CA LEU A 139 39.58 -54.58 -20.13
C LEU A 139 39.91 -53.96 -21.50
N ASN A 140 39.38 -54.58 -22.56
CA ASN A 140 39.56 -54.10 -23.91
C ASN A 140 38.72 -52.83 -24.10
N LYS A 141 39.38 -51.66 -24.00
CA LYS A 141 38.71 -50.35 -24.09
C LYS A 141 37.91 -50.21 -25.38
N THR A 142 38.40 -50.73 -26.50
CA THR A 142 37.72 -50.68 -27.80
C THR A 142 36.42 -51.49 -27.78
N GLU A 143 36.44 -52.67 -27.18
CA GLU A 143 35.25 -53.52 -27.05
C GLU A 143 34.25 -52.96 -26.04
N PHE A 144 34.74 -52.37 -24.94
CA PHE A 144 33.91 -51.70 -23.95
C PHE A 144 33.13 -50.54 -24.55
N TRP A 145 33.79 -49.62 -25.27
CA TRP A 145 33.11 -48.48 -25.88
C TRP A 145 32.14 -48.91 -26.99
N ARG A 146 32.46 -50.00 -27.72
CA ARG A 146 31.53 -50.61 -28.68
C ARG A 146 30.26 -51.12 -28.00
N LYS A 147 30.40 -51.86 -26.90
CA LYS A 147 29.26 -52.39 -26.10
C LYS A 147 28.46 -51.27 -25.43
N ALA A 148 29.14 -50.28 -24.85
CA ALA A 148 28.53 -49.12 -24.21
C ALA A 148 27.72 -48.28 -25.20
N ALA A 149 28.30 -47.98 -26.39
CA ALA A 149 27.62 -47.25 -27.44
C ALA A 149 26.39 -47.98 -27.99
N ALA A 150 26.47 -49.32 -28.15
CA ALA A 150 25.34 -50.14 -28.57
C ALA A 150 24.21 -50.21 -27.52
N ALA A 151 24.51 -49.97 -26.24
CA ALA A 151 23.51 -49.96 -25.16
C ALA A 151 22.78 -48.61 -25.00
N LEU A 152 23.36 -47.49 -25.47
CA LEU A 152 22.78 -46.15 -25.33
C LEU A 152 21.35 -46.03 -25.89
N PRO A 153 21.00 -46.52 -27.11
CA PRO A 153 19.63 -46.40 -27.62
C PRO A 153 18.57 -47.04 -26.69
N ARG A 154 18.92 -48.08 -25.94
CA ARG A 154 18.04 -48.77 -24.98
C ARG A 154 17.90 -48.00 -23.68
N LEU A 155 18.96 -47.30 -23.29
CA LEU A 155 18.97 -46.44 -22.11
C LEU A 155 18.07 -45.22 -22.30
N ALA A 156 17.86 -44.76 -23.53
CA ALA A 156 17.06 -43.58 -23.83
C ALA A 156 15.59 -43.71 -23.38
N ASP A 157 15.03 -44.92 -23.39
CA ASP A 157 13.65 -45.19 -22.97
C ASP A 157 13.44 -44.97 -21.46
N ARG A 158 14.46 -45.25 -20.64
CA ARG A 158 14.40 -45.11 -19.17
C ARG A 158 15.09 -43.85 -18.66
N PHE A 159 16.15 -43.42 -19.34
CA PHE A 159 16.96 -42.25 -19.04
C PHE A 159 17.14 -41.43 -20.32
N PRO A 160 16.24 -40.49 -20.62
CA PRO A 160 16.40 -39.61 -21.78
C PRO A 160 17.74 -38.88 -21.73
N HIS A 161 18.55 -39.01 -22.79
CA HIS A 161 19.94 -38.52 -22.84
C HIS A 161 20.34 -38.15 -24.27
N SER A 162 21.47 -37.44 -24.43
CA SER A 162 21.98 -36.96 -25.73
C SER A 162 23.43 -37.36 -26.01
N LEU A 163 23.86 -38.48 -25.42
CA LEU A 163 25.19 -39.02 -25.60
C LEU A 163 25.42 -39.57 -27.03
N PRO A 164 26.65 -39.49 -27.57
CA PRO A 164 26.93 -39.98 -28.92
C PRO A 164 26.85 -41.52 -29.03
N GLU A 165 26.12 -42.03 -30.02
CA GLU A 165 26.03 -43.49 -30.32
C GLU A 165 27.27 -44.06 -31.03
N SER A 166 28.23 -43.22 -31.41
CA SER A 166 29.51 -43.67 -31.97
C SER A 166 30.50 -43.91 -30.84
N ASP A 167 31.05 -45.12 -30.78
CA ASP A 167 32.11 -45.57 -29.87
C ASP A 167 33.23 -44.53 -29.67
N ARG A 168 33.81 -44.01 -30.76
CA ARG A 168 34.91 -43.04 -30.72
C ARG A 168 34.46 -41.66 -30.22
N ARG A 169 33.24 -41.23 -30.56
CA ARG A 169 32.68 -39.95 -30.11
C ARG A 169 32.26 -40.01 -28.64
N LEU A 170 31.72 -41.14 -28.21
CA LEU A 170 31.36 -41.41 -26.82
C LEU A 170 32.60 -41.39 -25.92
N GLN A 171 33.66 -42.09 -26.34
CA GLN A 171 34.94 -42.07 -25.63
C GLN A 171 35.51 -40.65 -25.52
N ARG A 172 35.47 -39.85 -26.61
CA ARG A 172 35.92 -38.46 -26.57
C ARG A 172 35.08 -37.62 -25.60
N LYS A 173 33.75 -37.78 -25.64
CA LYS A 173 32.84 -37.06 -24.74
C LYS A 173 33.04 -37.46 -23.27
N PHE A 174 33.33 -38.73 -22.99
CA PHE A 174 33.69 -39.19 -21.66
C PHE A 174 35.00 -38.57 -21.16
N ASN A 175 36.02 -38.46 -22.02
CA ASN A 175 37.27 -37.78 -21.66
C ASN A 175 37.04 -36.27 -21.41
N GLU A 176 36.22 -35.61 -22.23
CA GLU A 176 35.79 -34.22 -21.98
C GLU A 176 35.08 -34.09 -20.64
N TYR A 177 34.17 -35.01 -20.31
CA TYR A 177 33.47 -35.03 -19.02
C TYR A 177 34.42 -35.21 -17.83
N LEU A 178 35.45 -36.05 -17.95
CA LEU A 178 36.45 -36.21 -16.90
C LEU A 178 37.32 -34.96 -16.70
N HIS A 179 37.51 -34.15 -17.74
CA HIS A 179 38.32 -32.94 -17.69
C HIS A 179 37.52 -31.70 -17.27
N ASP A 180 36.38 -31.45 -17.94
CA ASP A 180 35.56 -30.24 -17.80
C ASP A 180 34.37 -30.41 -16.83
N GLY A 181 34.12 -31.64 -16.34
CA GLY A 181 33.01 -31.96 -15.45
C GLY A 181 31.63 -31.72 -16.09
N TYR A 182 30.68 -31.24 -15.28
CA TYR A 182 29.28 -31.03 -15.69
C TYR A 182 29.11 -29.97 -16.79
N VAL A 183 30.00 -28.98 -16.89
CA VAL A 183 29.89 -27.89 -17.89
C VAL A 183 29.97 -28.45 -19.33
N CYS A 184 30.64 -29.60 -19.52
CA CYS A 184 30.90 -30.18 -20.84
C CYS A 184 29.63 -30.52 -21.64
N PHE A 185 28.49 -30.72 -20.98
CA PHE A 185 27.20 -31.03 -21.62
C PHE A 185 26.39 -29.79 -21.98
N ILE A 186 26.75 -28.62 -21.47
CA ILE A 186 26.06 -27.36 -21.76
C ILE A 186 26.43 -26.91 -23.17
N SER A 187 25.42 -26.85 -24.04
CA SER A 187 25.63 -26.45 -25.43
C SER A 187 26.09 -24.99 -25.54
N LYS A 188 27.21 -24.77 -26.22
CA LYS A 188 27.69 -23.42 -26.57
C LYS A 188 26.69 -22.60 -27.39
N LYS A 189 25.68 -23.24 -28.01
CA LYS A 189 24.60 -22.53 -28.71
C LYS A 189 23.73 -21.70 -27.78
N PHE A 190 23.65 -22.03 -26.50
CA PHE A 190 22.99 -21.19 -25.50
C PHE A 190 23.77 -19.89 -25.21
N GLN A 191 25.02 -19.78 -25.69
CA GLN A 191 25.91 -18.63 -25.50
C GLN A 191 26.29 -17.96 -26.83
N ASN A 192 25.51 -18.14 -27.91
CA ASN A 192 25.84 -17.57 -29.21
C ASN A 192 25.70 -16.04 -29.24
N ILE A 193 26.80 -15.34 -28.97
CA ILE A 193 26.96 -13.88 -29.09
C ILE A 193 27.36 -13.50 -30.54
N ASN A 194 28.13 -14.36 -31.22
CA ASN A 194 28.85 -14.05 -32.47
C ASN A 194 27.99 -13.71 -33.71
N ALA A 195 26.67 -13.92 -33.66
CA ALA A 195 25.75 -13.60 -34.77
C ALA A 195 24.83 -12.40 -34.48
N ALA A 196 24.98 -11.74 -33.33
CA ALA A 196 24.17 -10.59 -32.97
C ALA A 196 24.48 -9.40 -33.88
N LYS A 197 23.44 -8.78 -34.46
CA LYS A 197 23.57 -7.55 -35.27
C LYS A 197 23.84 -6.30 -34.40
N VAL A 198 23.57 -6.44 -33.11
CA VAL A 198 23.78 -5.46 -32.05
C VAL A 198 24.61 -6.21 -31.02
N ASP A 199 25.92 -6.00 -31.07
CA ASP A 199 26.97 -6.78 -30.42
C ASP A 199 27.91 -5.90 -29.58
N ASP A 200 27.64 -4.59 -29.52
CA ASP A 200 28.47 -3.60 -28.85
C ASP A 200 27.59 -2.53 -28.15
N ASP A 201 28.13 -1.94 -27.10
CA ASP A 201 27.45 -1.01 -26.19
C ASP A 201 26.97 0.27 -26.90
N VAL A 202 27.75 0.76 -27.88
CA VAL A 202 27.38 1.92 -28.68
C VAL A 202 26.12 1.65 -29.50
N LYS A 203 26.02 0.47 -30.12
CA LYS A 203 24.86 0.06 -30.92
C LYS A 203 23.63 -0.13 -30.05
N GLU A 204 23.80 -0.72 -28.87
CA GLU A 204 22.73 -0.86 -27.87
C GLU A 204 22.24 0.52 -27.39
N SER A 205 23.14 1.44 -27.08
CA SER A 205 22.82 2.80 -26.63
C SER A 205 22.00 3.60 -27.63
N VAL A 206 22.29 3.48 -28.94
CA VAL A 206 21.47 4.10 -29.99
C VAL A 206 20.05 3.53 -29.99
N LEU A 207 19.89 2.21 -29.83
CA LEU A 207 18.56 1.59 -29.71
C LEU A 207 17.83 2.02 -28.43
N VAL A 208 18.52 2.12 -27.29
CA VAL A 208 17.94 2.60 -26.03
C VAL A 208 17.38 4.02 -26.21
N GLN A 209 18.14 4.92 -26.82
CA GLN A 209 17.72 6.29 -27.12
C GLN A 209 16.49 6.32 -28.05
N LEU A 210 16.50 5.57 -29.15
CA LEU A 210 15.41 5.54 -30.11
C LEU A 210 14.13 4.91 -29.54
N ILE A 211 14.25 3.84 -28.75
CA ILE A 211 13.10 3.16 -28.13
C ILE A 211 12.54 3.99 -26.97
N GLY A 212 13.41 4.62 -26.17
CA GLY A 212 13.04 5.45 -25.02
C GLY A 212 12.49 6.83 -25.39
N HIS A 213 12.46 7.18 -26.68
CA HIS A 213 12.00 8.48 -27.14
C HIS A 213 10.52 8.74 -26.79
N HIS A 214 10.22 9.96 -26.33
CA HIS A 214 8.89 10.34 -25.82
C HIS A 214 7.76 10.26 -26.88
N ASN A 215 8.11 10.35 -28.17
CA ASN A 215 7.15 10.16 -29.28
C ASN A 215 6.68 8.70 -29.45
N ASN A 216 7.21 7.74 -28.67
CA ASN A 216 6.82 6.32 -28.70
C ASN A 216 6.76 5.75 -30.14
N LEU A 217 7.86 5.93 -30.89
CA LEU A 217 8.00 5.54 -32.30
C LEU A 217 7.64 4.06 -32.52
N ASP A 218 7.13 3.71 -33.69
CA ASP A 218 6.86 2.32 -34.04
C ASP A 218 8.15 1.55 -34.40
N ASN A 219 8.06 0.22 -34.49
CA ASN A 219 9.25 -0.60 -34.72
C ASN A 219 9.86 -0.36 -36.13
N VAL A 220 9.05 0.10 -37.09
CA VAL A 220 9.52 0.39 -38.46
C VAL A 220 10.32 1.70 -38.47
N ALA A 221 9.80 2.78 -37.88
CA ALA A 221 10.52 4.04 -37.79
C ALA A 221 11.85 3.89 -37.05
N ILE A 222 11.87 3.15 -35.93
CA ILE A 222 13.10 2.90 -35.18
C ILE A 222 14.12 2.12 -36.02
N ALA A 223 13.67 1.09 -36.76
CA ALA A 223 14.57 0.33 -37.63
C ALA A 223 15.16 1.22 -38.73
N ASN A 224 14.35 2.11 -39.34
CA ASN A 224 14.81 3.04 -40.37
C ASN A 224 15.83 4.04 -39.83
N LEU A 225 15.55 4.65 -38.66
CA LEU A 225 16.46 5.60 -38.01
C LEU A 225 17.77 4.93 -37.60
N TYR A 226 17.71 3.75 -36.99
CA TYR A 226 18.90 2.98 -36.66
C TYR A 226 19.70 2.63 -37.91
N ASN A 227 19.04 2.20 -38.99
CA ASN A 227 19.71 1.81 -40.24
C ASN A 227 20.35 3.02 -40.96
N ALA A 228 19.81 4.22 -40.79
CA ALA A 228 20.45 5.44 -41.29
C ALA A 228 21.78 5.71 -40.57
N VAL A 229 21.81 5.57 -39.24
CA VAL A 229 23.05 5.66 -38.45
C VAL A 229 24.01 4.51 -38.80
N ALA A 230 23.49 3.29 -38.93
CA ALA A 230 24.25 2.11 -39.29
C ALA A 230 24.95 2.28 -40.64
N LYS A 231 24.29 2.91 -41.63
CA LYS A 231 24.89 3.18 -42.95
C LYS A 231 26.07 4.15 -42.86
N GLN A 232 25.99 5.16 -42.00
CA GLN A 232 27.08 6.12 -41.80
C GLN A 232 28.27 5.49 -41.05
N GLN A 233 27.98 4.60 -40.10
CA GLN A 233 28.98 3.98 -39.21
C GLN A 233 29.47 2.60 -39.69
N GLY A 234 29.01 2.11 -40.84
CA GLY A 234 29.37 0.79 -41.38
C GLY A 234 28.79 -0.41 -40.60
N TRP A 235 27.70 -0.23 -39.85
CA TRP A 235 27.08 -1.30 -39.08
C TRP A 235 26.10 -2.13 -39.92
N LYS A 236 25.82 -3.36 -39.45
CA LYS A 236 24.81 -4.23 -40.07
C LYS A 236 23.41 -3.69 -39.83
N ALA A 237 22.60 -3.65 -40.89
CA ALA A 237 21.21 -3.23 -40.81
C ALA A 237 20.34 -4.22 -40.01
N ILE A 238 19.43 -3.67 -39.21
CA ILE A 238 18.45 -4.39 -38.41
C ILE A 238 17.06 -4.36 -39.06
N THR A 239 16.21 -5.30 -38.65
CA THR A 239 14.81 -5.38 -39.09
C THR A 239 13.86 -4.88 -38.01
N PRO A 240 12.62 -4.50 -38.34
CA PRO A 240 11.60 -4.16 -37.34
C PRO A 240 11.38 -5.28 -36.30
N SER A 241 11.46 -6.56 -36.71
CA SER A 241 11.39 -7.69 -35.78
C SER A 241 12.57 -7.76 -34.82
N THR A 242 13.74 -7.29 -35.23
CA THR A 242 14.92 -7.16 -34.34
C THR A 242 14.64 -6.08 -33.31
N VAL A 243 14.11 -4.92 -33.72
CA VAL A 243 13.70 -3.84 -32.81
C VAL A 243 12.65 -4.32 -31.81
N ALA A 244 11.67 -5.12 -32.23
CA ALA A 244 10.65 -5.67 -31.33
C ALA A 244 11.26 -6.51 -30.19
N LYS A 245 12.23 -7.39 -30.51
CA LYS A 245 12.95 -8.19 -29.51
C LYS A 245 13.76 -7.32 -28.56
N TRP A 246 14.44 -6.30 -29.08
CA TRP A 246 15.21 -5.35 -28.25
C TRP A 246 14.31 -4.47 -27.38
N ARG A 247 13.14 -4.09 -27.86
CA ARG A 247 12.14 -3.36 -27.09
C ARG A 247 11.65 -4.16 -25.89
N GLU A 248 11.41 -5.46 -26.06
CA GLU A 248 11.05 -6.34 -24.95
C GLU A 248 12.21 -6.49 -23.95
N LYS A 249 13.44 -6.71 -24.45
CA LYS A 249 14.65 -6.82 -23.63
C LYS A 249 14.93 -5.55 -22.81
N LEU A 250 14.75 -4.37 -23.42
CA LEU A 250 15.08 -3.05 -22.84
C LEU A 250 13.87 -2.33 -22.23
N ASP A 251 12.72 -2.98 -22.11
CA ASP A 251 11.47 -2.32 -21.69
C ASP A 251 11.63 -1.66 -20.30
N LEU A 252 12.32 -2.30 -19.37
CA LEU A 252 12.56 -1.74 -18.04
C LEU A 252 13.33 -0.40 -18.10
N VAL A 253 14.37 -0.31 -18.93
CA VAL A 253 15.23 0.88 -19.03
C VAL A 253 14.53 2.00 -19.82
N THR A 254 13.83 1.64 -20.89
CA THR A 254 13.24 2.60 -21.84
C THR A 254 11.83 3.05 -21.48
N ALA A 255 11.10 2.30 -20.63
CA ALA A 255 9.71 2.60 -20.29
C ALA A 255 9.52 3.98 -19.63
N ALA A 256 10.47 4.43 -18.81
CA ALA A 256 10.34 5.72 -18.12
C ALA A 256 10.37 6.92 -19.09
N GLY A 257 11.23 6.89 -20.11
CA GLY A 257 11.29 7.92 -21.16
C GLY A 257 10.11 7.81 -22.13
N ARG A 258 9.73 6.58 -22.49
CA ARG A 258 8.69 6.28 -23.47
C ARG A 258 7.27 6.54 -22.98
N LEU A 259 6.97 6.17 -21.73
CA LEU A 259 5.61 6.19 -21.15
C LEU A 259 5.46 7.18 -19.98
N GLY A 260 6.55 7.86 -19.62
CA GLY A 260 6.61 8.79 -18.49
C GLY A 260 6.85 8.12 -17.14
N SER A 261 7.43 8.89 -16.23
CA SER A 261 7.86 8.38 -14.91
C SER A 261 6.70 7.90 -14.02
N THR A 262 5.50 8.46 -14.16
CA THR A 262 4.32 8.01 -13.39
C THR A 262 3.84 6.63 -13.84
N ASN A 263 3.74 6.39 -15.15
CA ASN A 263 3.33 5.09 -15.67
C ASN A 263 4.35 4.00 -15.33
N PHE A 264 5.65 4.32 -15.46
CA PHE A 264 6.73 3.44 -15.02
C PHE A 264 6.58 3.00 -13.57
N ARG A 265 6.33 3.94 -12.64
CA ARG A 265 6.10 3.60 -11.22
C ARG A 265 4.87 2.72 -11.05
N ASN A 266 3.79 3.02 -11.76
CA ASN A 266 2.52 2.30 -11.65
C ASN A 266 2.54 0.87 -12.21
N THR A 267 3.48 0.52 -13.09
CA THR A 267 3.50 -0.76 -13.82
C THR A 267 4.77 -1.58 -13.60
N LYS A 268 5.93 -0.93 -13.45
CA LYS A 268 7.26 -1.60 -13.41
C LYS A 268 7.94 -1.52 -12.05
N SER A 269 7.71 -0.47 -11.26
CA SER A 269 8.33 -0.37 -9.93
C SER A 269 7.66 -1.29 -8.91
N MET A 270 8.43 -1.73 -7.90
CA MET A 270 7.94 -2.57 -6.81
C MET A 270 6.84 -1.83 -6.02
N GLN A 271 5.69 -2.48 -5.85
CA GLN A 271 4.53 -1.92 -5.15
C GLN A 271 4.44 -2.48 -3.73
N VAL A 272 4.11 -1.62 -2.77
CA VAL A 272 3.85 -2.04 -1.39
C VAL A 272 2.48 -2.69 -1.31
N LYS A 273 2.43 -3.97 -0.92
CA LYS A 273 1.18 -4.66 -0.60
C LYS A 273 0.76 -4.28 0.82
N ARG A 274 -0.46 -3.74 0.97
CA ARG A 274 -0.99 -3.25 2.25
C ARG A 274 -2.17 -4.11 2.71
N THR A 275 -2.34 -4.23 4.02
CA THR A 275 -3.54 -4.80 4.64
C THR A 275 -4.47 -3.68 5.10
N ARG A 276 -5.75 -4.00 5.28
CA ARG A 276 -6.74 -3.03 5.81
C ARG A 276 -6.52 -2.80 7.31
N PRO A 277 -6.96 -1.65 7.86
CA PRO A 277 -7.01 -1.45 9.30
C PRO A 277 -7.91 -2.48 9.98
N THR A 278 -7.52 -2.90 11.18
CA THR A 278 -8.20 -3.95 11.96
C THR A 278 -9.41 -3.44 12.76
N ALA A 279 -9.52 -2.13 12.94
CA ALA A 279 -10.59 -1.46 13.67
C ALA A 279 -10.92 -0.10 13.03
N PRO A 280 -12.16 0.41 13.23
CA PRO A 280 -12.57 1.77 12.92
C PRO A 280 -11.67 2.83 13.58
N PHE A 281 -11.67 4.05 13.04
CA PHE A 281 -10.93 5.23 13.52
C PHE A 281 -9.40 5.10 13.50
N LEU A 282 -8.82 3.92 13.27
CA LEU A 282 -7.37 3.77 13.11
C LEU A 282 -6.83 4.58 11.93
N MET A 283 -7.64 4.75 10.88
CA MET A 283 -7.26 5.47 9.69
C MET A 283 -8.50 6.00 8.97
N TRP A 284 -8.46 7.25 8.55
CA TRP A 284 -9.40 7.81 7.57
C TRP A 284 -8.66 8.22 6.31
N THR A 285 -9.34 8.09 5.16
CA THR A 285 -8.87 8.61 3.87
C THR A 285 -9.93 9.54 3.31
N LEU A 286 -9.49 10.65 2.72
CA LEU A 286 -10.37 11.69 2.17
C LEU A 286 -10.10 11.90 0.69
N ASP A 287 -11.16 12.21 -0.05
CA ASP A 287 -11.11 12.58 -1.46
C ASP A 287 -12.44 13.11 -1.96
N GLY A 288 -12.35 13.95 -2.98
CA GLY A 288 -13.49 14.47 -3.73
C GLY A 288 -13.78 13.65 -4.98
N TRP A 289 -15.06 13.51 -5.32
CA TRP A 289 -15.51 12.85 -6.54
C TRP A 289 -16.65 13.60 -7.20
N ASP A 290 -16.46 13.99 -8.47
CA ASP A 290 -17.55 14.42 -9.33
C ASP A 290 -18.49 13.25 -9.60
N VAL A 291 -19.61 13.22 -8.89
CA VAL A 291 -20.57 12.13 -8.95
C VAL A 291 -21.13 12.03 -10.36
N GLU A 292 -21.19 10.81 -10.89
CA GLU A 292 -21.62 10.55 -12.26
C GLU A 292 -23.16 10.62 -12.44
N LEU A 293 -23.78 11.64 -11.85
CA LEU A 293 -25.21 11.94 -11.93
C LEU A 293 -25.39 13.38 -12.43
N LEU A 294 -26.14 13.52 -13.52
CA LEU A 294 -26.42 14.80 -14.17
C LEU A 294 -27.61 15.50 -13.52
N TYR A 295 -27.55 16.83 -13.47
CA TYR A 295 -28.68 17.65 -13.06
C TYR A 295 -28.90 18.85 -13.96
N GLN A 296 -30.15 19.32 -13.98
CA GLN A 296 -30.54 20.52 -14.70
C GLN A 296 -30.43 21.77 -13.82
N THR A 297 -29.91 22.86 -14.40
CA THR A 297 -29.94 24.17 -13.75
C THR A 297 -30.24 25.25 -14.78
N THR A 298 -31.05 26.21 -14.38
CA THR A 298 -31.46 27.34 -15.21
C THR A 298 -30.83 28.60 -14.66
N LYS A 299 -29.99 29.26 -15.47
CA LYS A 299 -29.32 30.51 -15.10
C LYS A 299 -29.66 31.59 -16.11
N THR A 300 -29.74 32.83 -15.64
CA THR A 300 -29.87 33.99 -16.52
C THR A 300 -28.50 34.38 -17.05
N ASP A 301 -28.34 34.35 -18.37
CA ASP A 301 -27.11 34.81 -19.03
C ASP A 301 -26.97 36.34 -18.90
N SER A 302 -25.75 36.84 -19.11
CA SER A 302 -25.35 38.24 -19.23
C SER A 302 -26.26 39.11 -20.13
N LYS A 303 -27.01 38.49 -21.04
CA LYS A 303 -27.97 39.14 -21.95
C LYS A 303 -29.43 39.07 -21.47
N GLY A 304 -29.67 38.68 -20.22
CA GLY A 304 -31.02 38.58 -19.62
C GLY A 304 -31.84 37.37 -20.09
N ARG A 305 -31.25 36.41 -20.82
CA ARG A 305 -31.94 35.22 -21.31
C ARG A 305 -31.82 34.08 -20.32
N SER A 306 -32.91 33.37 -20.08
CA SER A 306 -32.91 32.13 -19.31
C SER A 306 -32.30 31.00 -20.12
N VAL A 307 -31.23 30.38 -19.62
CA VAL A 307 -30.54 29.25 -20.26
C VAL A 307 -30.52 28.07 -19.29
N THR A 308 -31.14 26.95 -19.70
CA THR A 308 -31.12 25.69 -18.96
C THR A 308 -30.00 24.79 -19.49
N THR A 309 -29.20 24.27 -18.57
CA THR A 309 -28.11 23.32 -18.84
C THR A 309 -28.41 22.00 -18.13
N TYR A 310 -28.08 20.87 -18.77
CA TYR A 310 -28.42 19.52 -18.31
C TYR A 310 -27.19 18.62 -18.06
N HIS A 311 -25.98 19.20 -18.13
CA HIS A 311 -24.71 18.49 -18.10
C HIS A 311 -23.93 18.71 -16.79
N ASN A 312 -24.57 19.31 -15.79
CA ASN A 312 -23.92 19.67 -14.53
C ASN A 312 -23.81 18.45 -13.63
N ARG A 313 -22.75 18.40 -12.83
CA ARG A 313 -22.52 17.37 -11.81
C ARG A 313 -22.14 18.04 -10.50
N LEU A 314 -22.44 17.37 -9.39
CA LEU A 314 -22.00 17.79 -8.07
C LEU A 314 -20.76 17.00 -7.66
N THR A 315 -19.94 17.62 -6.83
CA THR A 315 -18.79 17.01 -6.20
C THR A 315 -19.19 16.51 -4.82
N LEU A 316 -18.90 15.26 -4.54
CA LEU A 316 -19.07 14.62 -3.24
C LEU A 316 -17.68 14.47 -2.61
N GLU A 317 -17.47 15.08 -1.45
CA GLU A 317 -16.31 14.82 -0.61
C GLU A 317 -16.66 13.73 0.40
N VAL A 318 -15.82 12.70 0.51
CA VAL A 318 -16.06 11.58 1.44
C VAL A 318 -14.88 11.40 2.39
N VAL A 319 -15.18 11.39 3.69
CA VAL A 319 -14.32 10.85 4.73
C VAL A 319 -14.62 9.36 4.86
N LEU A 320 -13.71 8.53 4.35
CA LEU A 320 -13.89 7.08 4.31
C LEU A 320 -13.02 6.41 5.39
N ASP A 321 -13.65 5.55 6.19
CA ASP A 321 -12.95 4.60 7.04
C ASP A 321 -12.69 3.30 6.26
N PRO A 322 -11.43 2.96 5.93
CA PRO A 322 -11.09 1.83 5.08
C PRO A 322 -11.13 0.47 5.79
N CYS A 323 -11.45 0.41 7.10
CA CYS A 323 -11.64 -0.86 7.81
C CYS A 323 -12.72 -1.71 7.11
N VAL A 324 -13.88 -1.09 6.81
CA VAL A 324 -14.99 -1.70 6.06
C VAL A 324 -15.50 -0.84 4.89
N ASN A 325 -14.74 0.18 4.49
CA ASN A 325 -15.16 1.22 3.55
C ASN A 325 -16.45 1.92 4.04
N TYR A 326 -16.46 2.35 5.31
CA TYR A 326 -17.60 3.04 5.90
C TYR A 326 -17.47 4.55 5.62
N PRO A 327 -18.45 5.21 4.96
CA PRO A 327 -18.44 6.65 4.79
C PRO A 327 -18.80 7.32 6.12
N ILE A 328 -17.80 7.53 6.98
CA ILE A 328 -17.99 8.09 8.32
C ILE A 328 -18.46 9.55 8.25
N GLY A 329 -18.00 10.31 7.25
CA GLY A 329 -18.47 11.66 6.96
C GLY A 329 -18.52 11.93 5.47
N TYR A 330 -19.40 12.82 5.03
CA TYR A 330 -19.42 13.29 3.65
C TYR A 330 -20.06 14.68 3.53
N ALA A 331 -19.80 15.37 2.42
CA ALA A 331 -20.49 16.61 2.07
C ALA A 331 -20.64 16.73 0.55
N VAL A 332 -21.70 17.41 0.11
CA VAL A 332 -22.00 17.60 -1.32
C VAL A 332 -21.86 19.08 -1.69
N GLY A 333 -21.07 19.37 -2.70
CA GLY A 333 -20.79 20.71 -3.18
C GLY A 333 -20.84 20.80 -4.71
N THR A 334 -20.64 22.00 -5.25
CA THR A 334 -20.55 22.20 -6.70
C THR A 334 -19.16 21.93 -7.26
N HIS A 335 -18.13 22.03 -6.42
CA HIS A 335 -16.73 21.76 -6.73
C HIS A 335 -15.97 21.51 -5.41
N GLU A 336 -14.77 20.92 -5.51
CA GLU A 336 -13.92 20.64 -4.35
C GLU A 336 -13.32 21.92 -3.76
N THR A 337 -13.75 22.28 -2.55
CA THR A 337 -13.29 23.45 -1.79
C THR A 337 -12.85 23.08 -0.38
N PRO A 338 -11.95 23.86 0.26
CA PRO A 338 -11.60 23.68 1.67
C PRO A 338 -12.83 23.63 2.60
N GLU A 339 -13.84 24.44 2.32
CA GLU A 339 -15.10 24.50 3.07
C GLU A 339 -15.88 23.19 2.96
N LEU A 340 -15.94 22.59 1.75
CA LEU A 340 -16.60 21.31 1.54
C LEU A 340 -15.91 20.17 2.32
N ILE A 341 -14.57 20.17 2.35
CA ILE A 341 -13.80 19.20 3.13
C ILE A 341 -14.02 19.39 4.63
N ALA A 342 -14.09 20.66 5.08
CA ALA A 342 -14.40 20.96 6.48
C ALA A 342 -15.82 20.49 6.85
N GLU A 343 -16.80 20.65 5.96
CA GLU A 343 -18.15 20.15 6.15
C GLU A 343 -18.20 18.62 6.24
N ALA A 344 -17.47 17.91 5.36
CA ALA A 344 -17.40 16.44 5.40
C ALA A 344 -16.75 15.92 6.70
N LEU A 345 -15.72 16.61 7.19
CA LEU A 345 -15.09 16.30 8.49
C LEU A 345 -15.99 16.64 9.68
N ARG A 346 -16.77 17.72 9.58
CA ARG A 346 -17.79 18.09 10.57
C ARG A 346 -18.87 17.01 10.65
N ASP A 347 -19.36 16.54 9.51
CA ASP A 347 -20.31 15.41 9.42
C ASP A 347 -19.70 14.14 10.03
N ALA A 348 -18.42 13.84 9.76
CA ALA A 348 -17.73 12.71 10.39
C ALA A 348 -17.72 12.79 11.93
N ALA A 349 -17.44 13.97 12.49
CA ALA A 349 -17.45 14.20 13.93
C ALA A 349 -18.85 13.98 14.52
N LYS A 350 -19.88 14.60 13.94
CA LYS A 350 -21.27 14.46 14.38
C LYS A 350 -21.77 13.02 14.26
N HIS A 351 -21.52 12.39 13.13
CA HIS A 351 -21.97 11.03 12.91
C HIS A 351 -21.28 10.04 13.86
N SER A 352 -20.03 10.29 14.26
CA SER A 352 -19.39 9.50 15.31
C SER A 352 -20.07 9.64 16.68
N GLU A 353 -20.57 10.83 17.01
CA GLU A 353 -21.38 11.07 18.22
C GLU A 353 -22.73 10.35 18.15
N GLU A 354 -23.41 10.37 17.01
CA GLU A 354 -24.64 9.60 16.79
C GLU A 354 -24.42 8.09 16.95
N LEU A 355 -23.26 7.58 16.52
CA LEU A 355 -22.96 6.16 16.55
C LEU A 355 -22.49 5.67 17.93
N PHE A 356 -21.72 6.48 18.67
CA PHE A 356 -20.99 6.05 19.86
C PHE A 356 -21.21 6.94 21.10
N GLY A 357 -22.04 7.98 21.01
CA GLY A 357 -22.37 8.91 22.09
C GLY A 357 -21.32 10.00 22.36
N VAL A 358 -20.20 9.99 21.64
CA VAL A 358 -19.12 10.98 21.75
C VAL A 358 -18.52 11.27 20.38
N MET A 359 -18.15 12.52 20.13
CA MET A 359 -17.39 12.86 18.92
C MET A 359 -16.00 12.24 19.00
N LEU A 360 -15.62 11.51 17.96
CA LEU A 360 -14.33 10.82 17.85
C LEU A 360 -13.54 11.35 16.65
N ARG A 361 -12.22 11.28 16.78
CA ARG A 361 -11.25 11.60 15.72
C ARG A 361 -10.38 10.39 15.39
N ALA A 362 -9.74 10.39 14.23
CA ALA A 362 -8.94 9.27 13.77
C ALA A 362 -7.51 9.27 14.37
N ASN A 363 -6.88 8.09 14.44
CA ASN A 363 -5.46 7.98 14.76
C ASN A 363 -4.58 8.42 13.58
N GLN A 364 -5.05 8.23 12.35
CA GLN A 364 -4.32 8.61 11.14
C GLN A 364 -5.28 9.20 10.11
N ILE A 365 -4.89 10.31 9.51
CA ILE A 365 -5.54 10.85 8.31
C ILE A 365 -4.59 10.73 7.13
N GLN A 366 -5.06 10.08 6.06
CA GLN A 366 -4.43 10.10 4.75
C GLN A 366 -5.18 11.09 3.86
N CYS A 367 -4.53 12.19 3.52
CA CYS A 367 -5.06 13.23 2.64
C CYS A 367 -4.15 13.40 1.41
N ASP A 368 -4.68 14.07 0.38
CA ASP A 368 -3.88 14.51 -0.75
C ASP A 368 -3.17 15.84 -0.48
N HIS A 369 -2.31 16.22 -1.43
CA HIS A 369 -1.60 17.51 -1.39
C HIS A 369 -2.48 18.70 -1.79
N TYR A 370 -3.73 18.48 -2.21
CA TYR A 370 -4.65 19.56 -2.56
C TYR A 370 -4.92 20.44 -1.34
N SER A 371 -4.70 21.75 -1.49
CA SER A 371 -4.89 22.77 -0.44
C SER A 371 -4.25 22.43 0.92
N ILE A 372 -3.17 21.63 0.94
CA ILE A 372 -2.62 21.04 2.17
C ILE A 372 -2.29 22.10 3.23
N LYS A 373 -1.80 23.28 2.84
CA LYS A 373 -1.45 24.35 3.79
C LYS A 373 -2.66 24.89 4.55
N ALA A 374 -3.79 25.07 3.88
CA ALA A 374 -5.02 25.56 4.50
C ALA A 374 -5.68 24.48 5.37
N MET A 375 -5.58 23.21 4.94
CA MET A 375 -6.27 22.09 5.59
C MET A 375 -5.47 21.40 6.70
N THR A 376 -4.14 21.53 6.73
CA THR A 376 -3.27 20.88 7.73
C THR A 376 -3.73 21.12 9.18
N PRO A 377 -4.10 22.35 9.60
CA PRO A 377 -4.60 22.59 10.96
C PRO A 377 -5.83 21.74 11.28
N LEU A 378 -6.80 21.68 10.35
CA LEU A 378 -8.03 20.93 10.51
C LEU A 378 -7.77 19.41 10.56
N TYR A 379 -6.88 18.91 9.70
CA TYR A 379 -6.48 17.50 9.72
C TYR A 379 -5.75 17.10 11.00
N ASN A 380 -4.93 17.98 11.58
CA ASN A 380 -4.26 17.71 12.86
C ASN A 380 -5.23 17.71 14.04
N VAL A 381 -6.36 18.41 13.92
CA VAL A 381 -7.44 18.33 14.92
C VAL A 381 -8.16 16.99 14.79
N MET A 382 -8.50 16.57 13.57
CA MET A 382 -9.26 15.34 13.28
C MET A 382 -8.42 14.06 13.21
N GLY A 383 -7.10 14.17 13.29
CA GLY A 383 -6.15 13.06 13.17
C GLY A 383 -4.96 13.23 14.12
N ASP A 384 -4.60 12.19 14.86
CA ASP A 384 -3.35 12.20 15.66
C ASP A 384 -2.10 12.25 14.76
N LYS A 385 -2.14 11.54 13.63
CA LYS A 385 -1.06 11.52 12.64
C LYS A 385 -1.56 11.91 11.26
N LEU A 386 -0.83 12.80 10.60
CA LEU A 386 -1.07 13.16 9.21
C LEU A 386 -0.07 12.44 8.30
N THR A 387 -0.58 11.70 7.32
CA THR A 387 0.25 11.04 6.30
C THR A 387 -0.16 11.51 4.91
N PRO A 388 0.54 12.51 4.33
CA PRO A 388 0.21 12.98 2.99
C PRO A 388 0.56 11.92 1.94
N ALA A 389 -0.36 11.64 1.02
CA ALA A 389 -0.09 10.74 -0.09
C ALA A 389 0.90 11.40 -1.07
N ARG A 390 1.89 10.65 -1.57
CA ARG A 390 2.85 11.18 -2.55
C ARG A 390 2.11 11.67 -3.81
N VAL A 391 2.44 12.88 -4.27
CA VAL A 391 1.88 13.48 -5.49
C VAL A 391 1.95 12.49 -6.67
N LYS A 392 0.82 12.30 -7.38
CA LYS A 392 0.64 11.36 -8.51
C LYS A 392 0.68 9.86 -8.16
N ASN A 393 0.41 9.47 -6.91
CA ASN A 393 0.24 8.08 -6.50
C ASN A 393 -1.22 7.72 -6.17
N ALA A 394 -2.10 7.85 -7.17
CA ALA A 394 -3.53 7.55 -7.11
C ALA A 394 -3.86 6.19 -6.44
N LYS A 395 -3.08 5.14 -6.78
CA LYS A 395 -3.24 3.79 -6.22
C LYS A 395 -3.06 3.67 -4.70
N ALA A 396 -2.51 4.68 -4.03
CA ALA A 396 -2.27 4.63 -2.59
C ALA A 396 -3.54 4.80 -1.75
N LYS A 397 -4.61 5.38 -2.30
CA LYS A 397 -5.87 5.61 -1.59
C LYS A 397 -6.89 4.53 -1.92
N VAL A 398 -7.64 4.09 -0.90
CA VAL A 398 -8.70 3.08 -1.04
C VAL A 398 -10.02 3.72 -1.54
N VAL A 399 -10.13 5.04 -1.45
CA VAL A 399 -11.31 5.83 -1.79
C VAL A 399 -11.62 5.88 -3.29
N GLU A 400 -10.60 5.89 -4.16
CA GLU A 400 -10.80 5.85 -5.62
C GLU A 400 -11.52 4.56 -6.07
N PRO A 401 -11.08 3.33 -5.66
CA PRO A 401 -11.86 2.12 -5.87
C PRO A 401 -13.28 2.18 -5.29
N TYR A 402 -13.47 2.89 -4.16
CA TYR A 402 -14.77 3.04 -3.52
C TYR A 402 -15.73 3.89 -4.37
N PHE A 403 -15.28 4.99 -4.97
CA PHE A 403 -16.10 5.76 -5.93
C PHE A 403 -16.47 4.93 -7.17
N GLY A 404 -15.52 4.13 -7.68
CA GLY A 404 -15.79 3.19 -8.75
C GLY A 404 -16.85 2.13 -8.38
N TYR A 405 -16.89 1.72 -7.12
CA TYR A 405 -17.94 0.85 -6.57
C TYR A 405 -19.28 1.59 -6.51
N LEU A 406 -19.34 2.80 -5.94
CA LEU A 406 -20.57 3.59 -5.85
C LEU A 406 -21.21 3.83 -7.22
N ASN A 407 -20.39 4.20 -8.21
CA ASN A 407 -20.86 4.43 -9.56
C ASN A 407 -21.50 3.17 -10.17
N LYS A 408 -20.83 2.01 -10.04
CA LYS A 408 -21.30 0.74 -10.60
C LYS A 408 -22.53 0.19 -9.90
N THR A 409 -22.60 0.35 -8.58
CA THR A 409 -23.65 -0.25 -7.74
C THR A 409 -24.90 0.62 -7.66
N TYR A 410 -24.74 1.95 -7.64
CA TYR A 410 -25.85 2.87 -7.42
C TYR A 410 -26.07 3.81 -8.60
N CYS A 411 -25.10 4.63 -8.98
CA CYS A 411 -25.31 5.70 -9.98
C CYS A 411 -25.82 5.16 -11.31
N LYS A 412 -25.30 4.02 -11.77
CA LYS A 412 -25.72 3.34 -13.00
C LYS A 412 -27.22 2.99 -13.06
N LEU A 413 -27.91 2.92 -11.93
CA LEU A 413 -29.34 2.61 -11.85
C LEU A 413 -30.24 3.83 -12.10
N PHE A 414 -29.69 5.04 -12.12
CA PHE A 414 -30.45 6.27 -12.31
C PHE A 414 -30.50 6.70 -13.78
N ASN A 415 -31.62 7.30 -14.19
CA ASN A 415 -31.84 7.75 -15.57
C ASN A 415 -30.95 8.94 -15.99
N ASN A 416 -30.42 9.68 -15.02
CA ASN A 416 -29.53 10.83 -15.21
C ASN A 416 -28.04 10.44 -15.08
N TRP A 417 -27.69 9.15 -15.17
CA TRP A 417 -26.30 8.69 -15.07
C TRP A 417 -25.43 9.15 -16.25
N SER A 418 -24.32 9.84 -16.00
CA SER A 418 -23.41 10.36 -17.05
C SER A 418 -22.46 9.32 -17.64
N GLY A 419 -22.29 8.17 -16.98
CA GLY A 419 -21.41 7.10 -17.45
C GLY A 419 -20.14 6.91 -16.63
N PHE A 420 -19.11 6.40 -17.30
CA PHE A 420 -17.75 6.30 -16.76
C PHE A 420 -16.86 7.33 -17.44
N GLY A 421 -15.69 7.64 -16.87
CA GLY A 421 -14.74 8.58 -17.47
C GLY A 421 -14.39 8.26 -18.94
N ILE A 422 -13.99 9.29 -19.70
CA ILE A 422 -13.83 9.29 -21.17
C ILE A 422 -12.92 8.17 -21.69
N THR A 423 -11.98 7.68 -20.88
CA THR A 423 -11.06 6.59 -21.23
C THR A 423 -11.69 5.19 -21.14
N THR A 424 -12.95 5.07 -20.71
CA THR A 424 -13.64 3.79 -20.53
C THR A 424 -14.26 3.32 -21.84
N ASP A 425 -14.28 2.00 -22.04
CA ASP A 425 -14.86 1.31 -23.19
C ASP A 425 -16.22 1.93 -23.62
N PRO A 426 -16.33 2.47 -24.85
CA PRO A 426 -17.55 3.11 -25.34
C PRO A 426 -18.80 2.24 -25.24
N SER A 427 -18.65 0.91 -25.34
CA SER A 427 -19.77 -0.03 -25.23
C SER A 427 -20.42 -0.09 -23.84
N LYS A 428 -19.72 0.41 -22.81
CA LYS A 428 -20.18 0.41 -21.42
C LYS A 428 -20.74 1.76 -20.98
N GLN A 429 -20.74 2.76 -21.87
CA GLN A 429 -21.27 4.09 -21.63
C GLN A 429 -22.81 4.11 -21.79
N PRO A 430 -23.50 5.07 -21.16
CA PRO A 430 -24.93 5.26 -21.40
C PRO A 430 -25.18 5.66 -22.85
N ASN A 431 -26.35 5.28 -23.38
CA ASN A 431 -26.76 5.69 -24.72
C ASN A 431 -27.02 7.20 -24.74
N SER A 432 -26.16 7.94 -25.45
CA SER A 432 -26.21 9.40 -25.53
C SER A 432 -27.49 9.94 -26.17
N GLU A 433 -28.09 9.22 -27.14
CA GLU A 433 -29.34 9.63 -27.77
C GLU A 433 -30.51 9.54 -26.78
N ALA A 434 -30.63 8.41 -26.09
CA ALA A 434 -31.65 8.20 -25.06
C ALA A 434 -31.49 9.20 -23.90
N LEU A 435 -30.25 9.43 -23.45
CA LEU A 435 -29.93 10.36 -22.37
C LEU A 435 -30.29 11.81 -22.76
N ASN A 436 -30.03 12.21 -24.01
CA ASN A 436 -30.43 13.51 -24.51
C ASN A 436 -31.96 13.63 -24.61
N MET A 437 -32.69 12.59 -25.02
CA MET A 437 -34.16 12.59 -25.01
C MET A 437 -34.74 12.74 -23.60
N LEU A 438 -34.12 12.11 -22.60
CA LEU A 438 -34.53 12.14 -21.20
C LEU A 438 -34.05 13.38 -20.44
N ARG A 439 -33.25 14.27 -21.03
CA ARG A 439 -32.65 15.42 -20.32
C ARG A 439 -33.63 16.27 -19.51
N HIS A 440 -34.87 16.42 -20.00
CA HIS A 440 -35.92 17.21 -19.34
C HIS A 440 -36.46 16.57 -18.06
N SER A 441 -36.25 15.26 -17.86
CA SER A 441 -36.61 14.55 -16.64
C SER A 441 -35.46 14.49 -15.62
N PHE A 442 -34.29 15.07 -15.93
CA PHE A 442 -33.20 15.13 -14.96
C PHE A 442 -33.63 15.94 -13.74
N PRO A 443 -33.21 15.55 -12.53
CA PRO A 443 -33.47 16.33 -11.34
C PRO A 443 -32.80 17.70 -11.42
N ASP A 444 -33.29 18.65 -10.64
CA ASP A 444 -32.57 19.90 -10.36
C ASP A 444 -31.45 19.67 -9.34
N GLU A 445 -30.77 20.74 -8.92
CA GLU A 445 -29.66 20.62 -7.96
C GLU A 445 -30.09 19.98 -6.63
N ALA A 446 -31.28 20.34 -6.12
CA ALA A 446 -31.79 19.78 -4.87
C ALA A 446 -32.12 18.29 -5.03
N GLY A 447 -32.77 17.91 -6.13
CA GLY A 447 -33.12 16.51 -6.39
C GLY A 447 -31.89 15.61 -6.57
N VAL A 448 -30.81 16.08 -7.23
CA VAL A 448 -29.58 15.28 -7.34
C VAL A 448 -28.84 15.17 -6.01
N ARG A 449 -28.88 16.21 -5.15
CA ARG A 449 -28.36 16.13 -3.77
C ARG A 449 -29.06 15.04 -2.98
N GLU A 450 -30.38 14.99 -3.03
CA GLU A 450 -31.18 13.95 -2.38
C GLU A 450 -30.83 12.54 -2.90
N GLN A 451 -30.60 12.39 -4.22
CA GLN A 451 -30.12 11.13 -4.79
C GLN A 451 -28.78 10.71 -4.18
N ILE A 452 -27.82 11.63 -4.06
CA ILE A 452 -26.50 11.37 -3.48
C ILE A 452 -26.59 11.03 -1.99
N ASP A 453 -27.37 11.80 -1.23
CA ASP A 453 -27.62 11.56 0.20
C ASP A 453 -28.21 10.17 0.43
N ARG A 454 -29.19 9.78 -0.39
CA ARG A 454 -29.80 8.45 -0.33
C ARG A 454 -28.76 7.35 -0.58
N ILE A 455 -27.82 7.53 -1.51
CA ILE A 455 -26.74 6.58 -1.75
C ILE A 455 -25.85 6.44 -0.50
N MET A 456 -25.46 7.55 0.11
CA MET A 456 -24.62 7.54 1.32
C MET A 456 -25.33 6.88 2.51
N GLN A 457 -26.61 7.18 2.72
CA GLN A 457 -27.42 6.57 3.77
C GLN A 457 -27.56 5.06 3.59
N MET A 458 -27.81 4.59 2.36
CA MET A 458 -27.85 3.15 2.06
C MET A 458 -26.51 2.47 2.36
N GLU A 459 -25.39 3.11 2.04
CA GLU A 459 -24.05 2.60 2.35
C GLU A 459 -23.80 2.52 3.86
N ARG A 460 -24.13 3.58 4.61
CA ARG A 460 -24.04 3.60 6.07
C ARG A 460 -24.90 2.48 6.67
N GLN A 461 -26.16 2.38 6.25
CA GLN A 461 -27.10 1.38 6.77
C GLN A 461 -26.61 -0.06 6.54
N ARG A 462 -26.04 -0.36 5.36
CA ARG A 462 -25.53 -1.71 5.06
C ARG A 462 -24.32 -2.11 5.90
N LYS A 463 -23.56 -1.15 6.40
CA LYS A 463 -22.25 -1.41 7.04
C LYS A 463 -22.21 -1.07 8.53
N VAL A 464 -23.19 -0.33 9.05
CA VAL A 464 -23.17 0.20 10.42
C VAL A 464 -23.05 -0.88 11.49
N GLU A 465 -23.72 -2.02 11.32
CA GLU A 465 -23.64 -3.14 12.27
C GLU A 465 -22.22 -3.72 12.33
N GLN A 466 -21.62 -3.98 11.17
CA GLN A 466 -20.25 -4.46 11.08
C GLN A 466 -19.25 -3.43 11.62
N PHE A 467 -19.47 -2.15 11.32
CA PHE A 467 -18.64 -1.05 11.79
C PHE A 467 -18.66 -0.94 13.32
N ARG A 468 -19.86 -0.97 13.94
CA ARG A 468 -20.02 -0.98 15.40
C ARG A 468 -19.37 -2.19 16.04
N LYS A 469 -19.52 -3.38 15.46
CA LYS A 469 -18.87 -4.60 15.97
C LYS A 469 -17.35 -4.49 15.97
N LEU A 470 -16.75 -3.96 14.91
CA LEU A 470 -15.30 -3.81 14.82
C LEU A 470 -14.73 -2.71 15.73
N MET A 471 -15.57 -1.82 16.27
CA MET A 471 -15.18 -0.83 17.26
C MET A 471 -14.64 -1.47 18.56
N GLU A 472 -15.08 -2.69 18.87
CA GLU A 472 -14.56 -3.46 20.02
C GLU A 472 -13.06 -3.74 19.89
N ASN A 473 -12.55 -3.86 18.66
CA ASN A 473 -11.13 -4.07 18.40
C ASN A 473 -10.28 -2.81 18.59
N LEU A 474 -10.89 -1.64 18.79
CA LEU A 474 -10.17 -0.37 18.98
C LEU A 474 -9.79 -0.23 20.47
N PRO A 475 -8.47 -0.27 20.81
CA PRO A 475 -8.00 -0.12 22.19
C PRO A 475 -8.41 1.24 22.78
N ALA A 476 -8.66 1.29 24.09
CA ALA A 476 -9.10 2.53 24.77
C ALA A 476 -8.14 3.71 24.57
N GLU A 477 -6.83 3.46 24.60
CA GLU A 477 -5.78 4.47 24.35
C GLU A 477 -5.86 5.11 22.95
N ARG A 478 -6.45 4.39 21.99
CA ARG A 478 -6.62 4.85 20.61
C ARG A 478 -7.99 5.44 20.35
N ARG A 479 -8.90 5.42 21.32
CA ARG A 479 -10.20 6.11 21.24
C ARG A 479 -9.96 7.57 21.55
N LEU A 480 -9.81 8.38 20.52
CA LEU A 480 -9.47 9.78 20.64
C LEU A 480 -10.76 10.62 20.63
N PRO A 481 -11.23 11.14 21.77
CA PRO A 481 -12.38 12.03 21.79
C PRO A 481 -12.01 13.39 21.19
N LEU A 482 -12.97 13.99 20.49
CA LEU A 482 -12.93 15.39 20.07
C LEU A 482 -13.81 16.18 21.06
N SER A 483 -13.19 17.07 21.84
CA SER A 483 -13.96 17.87 22.81
C SER A 483 -14.89 18.86 22.11
N ARG A 484 -16.01 19.20 22.76
CA ARG A 484 -16.96 20.18 22.22
C ARG A 484 -16.32 21.55 21.96
N GLU A 485 -15.42 21.98 22.84
CA GLU A 485 -14.63 23.20 22.65
C GLU A 485 -13.78 23.14 21.37
N GLN A 486 -13.02 22.05 21.16
CA GLN A 486 -12.21 21.87 19.96
C GLN A 486 -13.07 21.81 18.70
N TYR A 487 -14.22 21.12 18.77
CA TYR A 487 -15.17 21.07 17.68
C TYR A 487 -15.68 22.46 17.32
N LEU A 488 -16.21 23.24 18.27
CA LEU A 488 -16.71 24.59 18.02
C LEU A 488 -15.63 25.54 17.55
N LEU A 489 -14.41 25.43 18.07
CA LEU A 489 -13.28 26.26 17.66
C LEU A 489 -12.99 26.13 16.15
N ASN A 490 -13.05 24.91 15.63
CA ASN A 490 -12.62 24.58 14.27
C ASN A 490 -13.78 24.53 13.26
N PHE A 491 -14.98 24.12 13.69
CA PHE A 491 -16.15 23.92 12.82
C PHE A 491 -17.33 24.83 13.15
N GLY A 492 -17.27 25.58 14.25
CA GLY A 492 -18.35 26.46 14.66
C GLY A 492 -18.56 27.61 13.67
N ALA A 493 -19.82 27.85 13.32
CA ALA A 493 -20.23 28.99 12.53
C ALA A 493 -20.01 30.28 13.34
N GLU A 494 -19.72 31.37 12.63
CA GLU A 494 -19.51 32.69 13.20
C GLU A 494 -20.52 33.68 12.61
N THR A 495 -20.92 34.66 13.40
CA THR A 495 -21.81 35.75 12.94
C THR A 495 -21.05 36.90 12.28
N GLY A 496 -19.71 36.88 12.32
CA GLY A 496 -18.85 37.99 11.89
C GLY A 496 -18.86 39.21 12.82
N HIS A 497 -19.67 39.19 13.88
CA HIS A 497 -19.79 40.29 14.83
C HIS A 497 -19.12 39.96 16.16
N LYS A 498 -18.41 40.94 16.72
CA LYS A 498 -17.81 40.84 18.04
C LYS A 498 -18.75 41.34 19.13
N ASN A 499 -18.97 40.55 20.16
CA ASN A 499 -19.89 40.82 21.27
C ASN A 499 -19.10 41.26 22.52
N ALA A 500 -19.64 42.21 23.27
CA ALA A 500 -19.09 42.61 24.57
C ALA A 500 -19.83 41.89 25.69
N ILE A 501 -19.17 41.69 26.84
CA ILE A 501 -19.81 41.09 28.01
C ILE A 501 -20.77 42.12 28.62
N GLU A 502 -22.02 41.72 28.77
CA GLU A 502 -23.08 42.42 29.48
C GLU A 502 -23.35 41.75 30.85
N GLY A 503 -24.21 42.35 31.68
CA GLY A 503 -24.67 41.72 32.93
C GLY A 503 -25.31 40.34 32.69
N SER A 504 -26.03 40.17 31.57
CA SER A 504 -26.59 38.89 31.17
C SER A 504 -25.57 37.90 30.57
N GLY A 505 -24.30 38.27 30.44
CA GLY A 505 -23.27 37.44 29.78
C GLY A 505 -23.00 37.93 28.37
N LEU A 506 -22.97 37.05 27.37
CA LEU A 506 -22.93 37.44 25.96
C LEU A 506 -24.30 37.30 25.32
N ARG A 507 -24.69 38.31 24.53
CA ARG A 507 -25.96 38.32 23.79
C ARG A 507 -25.76 38.38 22.27
N PRO A 508 -25.22 37.34 21.62
CA PRO A 508 -25.10 37.29 20.17
C PRO A 508 -26.47 37.13 19.48
N THR A 509 -26.56 37.61 18.25
CA THR A 509 -27.68 37.30 17.34
C THR A 509 -27.32 36.06 16.52
N LEU A 510 -27.87 34.91 16.89
CA LEU A 510 -27.64 33.62 16.20
C LEU A 510 -28.87 33.26 15.36
N LEU A 511 -28.68 32.97 14.07
CA LEU A 511 -29.76 32.60 13.13
C LEU A 511 -30.93 33.61 13.14
N GLY A 512 -30.64 34.90 13.29
CA GLY A 512 -31.64 35.98 13.32
C GLY A 512 -32.29 36.24 14.69
N MET A 513 -31.99 35.45 15.72
CA MET A 513 -32.55 35.61 17.07
C MET A 513 -31.46 35.95 18.09
N LYS A 514 -31.74 36.90 18.99
CA LYS A 514 -30.85 37.22 20.12
C LYS A 514 -31.03 36.16 21.21
N ARG A 515 -29.92 35.63 21.71
CA ARG A 515 -29.88 34.63 22.79
C ARG A 515 -28.84 35.04 23.83
N ASP A 516 -29.09 34.72 25.09
CA ASP A 516 -28.20 35.02 26.21
C ASP A 516 -27.38 33.79 26.59
N TYR A 517 -26.06 33.96 26.69
CA TYR A 517 -25.11 32.90 27.04
C TYR A 517 -24.20 33.34 28.18
N ASP A 518 -23.90 32.42 29.10
CA ASP A 518 -23.04 32.71 30.24
C ASP A 518 -22.27 31.47 30.72
N CYS A 519 -21.34 31.66 31.63
CA CYS A 519 -20.66 30.57 32.33
C CYS A 519 -20.43 30.93 33.80
N PHE A 520 -20.23 29.89 34.62
CA PHE A 520 -19.95 30.03 36.05
C PHE A 520 -18.44 30.14 36.34
N ASP A 521 -17.62 30.56 35.36
CA ASP A 521 -16.19 30.82 35.55
C ASP A 521 -15.95 32.31 35.80
N VAL A 522 -15.45 32.64 37.00
CA VAL A 522 -15.12 34.01 37.41
C VAL A 522 -14.14 34.69 36.45
N ARG A 523 -13.21 33.93 35.85
CA ARG A 523 -12.21 34.46 34.91
C ARG A 523 -12.87 35.10 33.69
N PHE A 524 -14.02 34.59 33.26
CA PHE A 524 -14.74 35.18 32.13
C PHE A 524 -15.11 36.64 32.40
N ARG A 525 -15.55 36.95 33.63
CA ARG A 525 -15.92 38.30 34.08
C ARG A 525 -14.71 39.22 34.25
N GLN A 526 -13.52 38.69 34.56
CA GLN A 526 -12.27 39.46 34.61
C GLN A 526 -11.91 40.10 33.26
N TYR A 527 -12.38 39.51 32.16
CA TYR A 527 -12.12 39.98 30.80
C TYR A 527 -13.30 40.75 30.18
N ALA A 528 -14.16 41.36 30.99
CA ALA A 528 -15.33 42.14 30.55
C ALA A 528 -15.00 43.25 29.53
N GLY A 529 -13.80 43.85 29.61
CA GLY A 529 -13.36 44.88 28.67
C GLY A 529 -12.98 44.37 27.27
N ARG A 530 -12.92 43.04 27.05
CA ARG A 530 -12.61 42.44 25.73
C ARG A 530 -13.88 42.21 24.91
N ARG A 531 -13.71 42.16 23.58
CA ARG A 531 -14.75 41.74 22.65
C ARG A 531 -14.51 40.30 22.20
N TRP A 532 -15.59 39.55 22.03
CA TRP A 532 -15.59 38.11 21.82
C TRP A 532 -16.24 37.74 20.49
N THR A 533 -15.58 36.85 19.75
CA THR A 533 -16.19 36.13 18.64
C THR A 533 -16.92 34.93 19.19
N VAL A 534 -18.18 34.74 18.79
CA VAL A 534 -18.99 33.59 19.22
C VAL A 534 -19.01 32.56 18.10
N LYS A 535 -18.49 31.37 18.40
CA LYS A 535 -18.55 30.19 17.53
C LYS A 535 -19.65 29.26 18.02
N TYR A 536 -20.56 28.85 17.14
CA TYR A 536 -21.74 28.06 17.50
C TYR A 536 -22.00 26.95 16.48
N ASP A 537 -22.74 25.93 16.88
CA ASP A 537 -23.22 24.87 15.97
C ASP A 537 -24.67 25.15 15.58
N PRO A 538 -24.99 25.41 14.30
CA PRO A 538 -26.36 25.65 13.86
C PRO A 538 -27.39 24.59 14.30
N ASP A 539 -26.95 23.33 14.46
CA ASP A 539 -27.84 22.23 14.83
C ASP A 539 -27.97 22.05 16.35
N ASN A 540 -27.08 22.70 17.13
CA ASN A 540 -27.13 22.67 18.59
C ASN A 540 -26.65 24.02 19.16
N LEU A 541 -27.64 24.87 19.48
CA LEU A 541 -27.45 26.22 20.01
C LEU A 541 -27.33 26.27 21.55
N HIS A 542 -27.41 25.14 22.25
CA HIS A 542 -27.38 25.13 23.72
C HIS A 542 -26.02 25.59 24.27
N GLU A 543 -24.94 25.27 23.56
CA GLU A 543 -23.58 25.63 23.94
C GLU A 543 -22.88 26.39 22.83
N VAL A 544 -22.14 27.42 23.21
CA VAL A 544 -21.34 28.25 22.30
C VAL A 544 -19.95 28.47 22.86
N LEU A 545 -19.00 28.76 21.98
CA LEU A 545 -17.63 29.06 22.37
C LEU A 545 -17.36 30.55 22.16
N ALA A 546 -17.00 31.25 23.23
CA ALA A 546 -16.49 32.60 23.17
C ALA A 546 -14.97 32.57 22.99
N VAL A 547 -14.47 33.21 21.92
CA VAL A 547 -13.05 33.27 21.58
C VAL A 547 -12.60 34.73 21.53
N SER A 548 -11.47 35.04 22.17
CA SER A 548 -10.87 36.37 22.10
C SER A 548 -10.30 36.67 20.72
N GLU A 549 -10.07 37.95 20.42
CA GLU A 549 -9.54 38.39 19.12
C GLU A 549 -8.18 37.75 18.74
N ASP A 550 -7.32 37.51 19.72
CA ASP A 550 -6.03 36.84 19.57
C ASP A 550 -6.13 35.30 19.65
N GLY A 551 -7.31 34.75 19.93
CA GLY A 551 -7.57 33.31 20.01
C GLY A 551 -6.99 32.59 21.23
N THR A 552 -6.40 33.33 22.18
CA THR A 552 -5.71 32.81 23.37
C THR A 552 -6.68 32.49 24.51
N LEU A 553 -7.75 33.27 24.65
CA LEU A 553 -8.79 33.05 25.67
C LEU A 553 -10.01 32.40 25.03
N ARG A 554 -10.48 31.35 25.68
CA ARG A 554 -11.60 30.52 25.22
C ARG A 554 -12.46 30.17 26.41
N PHE A 555 -13.76 30.40 26.29
CA PHE A 555 -14.73 30.07 27.32
C PHE A 555 -15.95 29.40 26.69
N MET A 556 -16.25 28.18 27.14
CA MET A 556 -17.50 27.50 26.84
C MET A 556 -18.62 28.18 27.60
N LEU A 557 -19.65 28.62 26.88
CA LEU A 557 -20.83 29.27 27.44
C LEU A 557 -22.07 28.42 27.15
N THR A 558 -22.97 28.36 28.12
CA THR A 558 -24.25 27.68 28.01
C THR A 558 -25.38 28.71 27.86
N GLU A 559 -26.43 28.34 27.13
CA GLU A 559 -27.62 29.17 27.02
C GLU A 559 -28.19 29.44 28.42
N LYS A 560 -28.54 30.69 28.70
CA LYS A 560 -29.03 31.06 30.01
C LYS A 560 -30.39 30.47 30.29
N TYR A 561 -30.53 29.92 31.49
CA TYR A 561 -31.83 29.49 31.99
C TYR A 561 -32.77 30.69 32.19
N VAL A 562 -33.95 30.62 31.59
CA VAL A 562 -34.97 31.67 31.73
C VAL A 562 -35.81 31.38 32.96
N GLN A 563 -35.49 32.07 34.06
CA GLN A 563 -36.19 31.92 35.32
C GLN A 563 -37.61 32.53 35.26
N PRO A 564 -38.69 31.77 35.57
CA PRO A 564 -40.02 32.34 35.72
C PRO A 564 -40.05 33.38 36.85
N MET A 565 -40.61 34.55 36.54
CA MET A 565 -40.74 35.67 37.47
C MET A 565 -41.79 35.36 38.55
N ALA A 566 -42.94 34.80 38.15
CA ALA A 566 -43.98 34.41 39.08
C ALA A 566 -43.61 33.07 39.74
N LEU A 567 -43.76 32.99 41.06
CA LEU A 567 -43.55 31.74 41.81
C LEU A 567 -44.52 30.64 41.36
N ALA A 568 -45.72 31.00 40.93
CA ALA A 568 -46.75 30.08 40.47
C ALA A 568 -46.39 29.38 39.14
N ASP A 569 -45.54 30.01 38.31
CA ASP A 569 -45.11 29.46 37.03
C ASP A 569 -43.87 28.54 37.17
N ARG A 570 -43.33 28.41 38.39
CA ARG A 570 -42.10 27.66 38.61
C ARG A 570 -42.30 26.16 38.43
N LYS A 571 -41.35 25.55 37.74
CA LYS A 571 -41.25 24.11 37.51
C LYS A 571 -40.12 23.50 38.32
N GLU A 572 -40.13 22.18 38.39
CA GLU A 572 -39.03 21.40 38.94
C GLU A 572 -37.72 21.77 38.20
N GLY A 573 -36.67 22.11 38.97
CA GLY A 573 -35.38 22.58 38.44
C GLY A 573 -35.17 24.09 38.50
N ASP A 574 -36.23 24.92 38.50
CA ASP A 574 -36.10 26.38 38.52
C ASP A 574 -35.37 26.91 39.77
N ALA A 575 -35.74 26.38 40.93
CA ALA A 575 -35.12 26.77 42.19
C ALA A 575 -33.62 26.45 42.21
N ALA A 576 -33.22 25.32 41.62
CA ALA A 576 -31.82 24.91 41.53
C ALA A 576 -31.03 25.82 40.58
N ALA A 577 -31.59 26.15 39.42
CA ALA A 577 -30.97 27.08 38.48
C ALA A 577 -30.79 28.49 39.09
N LEU A 578 -31.80 29.00 39.80
CA LEU A 578 -31.70 30.26 40.52
C LEU A 578 -30.63 30.21 41.61
N GLN A 579 -30.57 29.10 42.36
CA GLN A 579 -29.58 28.91 43.43
C GLN A 579 -28.15 28.92 42.89
N GLN A 580 -27.90 28.26 41.75
CA GLN A 580 -26.57 28.29 41.10
C GLN A 580 -26.10 29.71 40.77
N VAL A 581 -27.00 30.57 40.27
CA VAL A 581 -26.69 31.98 39.99
C VAL A 581 -26.38 32.75 41.28
N GLN A 582 -27.15 32.52 42.34
CA GLN A 582 -26.93 33.18 43.63
C GLN A 582 -25.60 32.77 44.27
N ASP A 583 -25.28 31.47 44.23
CA ASP A 583 -24.03 30.94 44.78
C ASP A 583 -22.81 31.45 44.00
N PHE A 584 -22.91 31.51 42.68
CA PHE A 584 -21.87 32.11 41.84
C PHE A 584 -21.64 33.60 42.17
N ASN A 585 -22.72 34.39 42.29
CA ASN A 585 -22.60 35.81 42.63
C ASN A 585 -21.98 36.01 44.02
N ARG A 586 -22.40 35.21 45.02
CA ARG A 586 -21.82 35.24 46.37
C ARG A 586 -20.32 34.93 46.33
N HIS A 587 -19.93 33.90 45.57
CA HIS A 587 -18.53 33.53 45.40
C HIS A 587 -17.72 34.63 44.69
N LEU A 588 -18.30 35.28 43.67
CA LEU A 588 -17.67 36.39 42.97
C LEU A 588 -17.43 37.59 43.89
N GLU A 589 -18.41 37.98 44.69
CA GLU A 589 -18.30 39.07 45.67
C GLU A 589 -17.22 38.78 46.73
N GLN A 590 -17.17 37.55 47.22
CA GLN A 590 -16.12 37.08 48.13
C GLN A 590 -14.74 37.18 47.48
N HIS A 591 -14.59 36.64 46.26
CA HIS A 591 -13.33 36.69 45.51
C HIS A 591 -12.81 38.12 45.30
N VAL A 592 -13.71 39.06 44.96
CA VAL A 592 -13.35 40.49 44.80
C VAL A 592 -12.90 41.10 46.14
N THR A 593 -13.65 40.82 47.21
CA THR A 593 -13.36 41.35 48.55
C THR A 593 -12.02 40.87 49.08
N GLU A 594 -11.74 39.56 48.98
CA GLU A 594 -10.47 38.96 49.37
C GLU A 594 -9.30 39.53 48.55
N ARG A 595 -9.49 39.69 47.23
CA ARG A 595 -8.45 40.25 46.36
C ARG A 595 -8.14 41.70 46.72
N LEU A 596 -9.16 42.51 47.05
CA LEU A 596 -8.98 43.90 47.48
C LEU A 596 -8.31 43.99 48.86
N ALA A 597 -8.67 43.12 49.81
CA ALA A 597 -8.02 43.06 51.11
C ALA A 597 -6.52 42.74 50.98
N LEU A 598 -6.17 41.72 50.18
CA LEU A 598 -4.77 41.37 49.89
C LEU A 598 -4.02 42.49 49.18
N ALA A 599 -4.67 43.18 48.24
CA ALA A 599 -4.08 44.31 47.55
C ALA A 599 -3.83 45.48 48.52
N TYR A 600 -4.76 45.74 49.43
CA TYR A 600 -4.64 46.77 50.46
C TYR A 600 -3.48 46.47 51.41
N GLU A 601 -3.40 45.25 51.97
CA GLU A 601 -2.31 44.84 52.87
C GLU A 601 -0.93 45.00 52.23
N LYS A 602 -0.81 44.66 50.93
CA LYS A 602 0.46 44.78 50.20
C LYS A 602 0.78 46.21 49.78
N ALA A 603 -0.22 47.00 49.40
CA ALA A 603 -0.03 48.36 48.90
C ALA A 603 0.18 49.37 50.04
N GLN A 604 -0.45 49.16 51.19
CA GLN A 604 -0.40 50.07 52.33
C GLN A 604 1.04 50.42 52.79
N PRO A 605 1.98 49.46 52.98
CA PRO A 605 3.35 49.81 53.35
C PRO A 605 4.11 50.58 52.25
N VAL A 606 3.77 50.39 50.98
CA VAL A 606 4.37 51.11 49.84
C VAL A 606 3.81 52.54 49.73
N ILE A 607 2.49 52.69 49.84
CA ILE A 607 1.81 53.99 49.75
C ILE A 607 2.14 54.86 50.99
N ALA A 608 2.28 54.26 52.17
CA ALA A 608 2.61 54.97 53.40
C ALA A 608 4.05 55.53 53.45
N GLN A 609 4.94 55.12 52.54
CA GLN A 609 6.28 55.72 52.41
C GLN A 609 6.24 57.14 51.83
N ASP A 610 5.20 57.48 51.09
CA ASP A 610 4.99 58.84 50.59
C ASP A 610 4.39 59.70 51.71
N ASN A 611 5.26 60.42 52.39
CA ASN A 611 4.95 61.22 53.56
C ASN A 611 4.00 62.39 53.17
N ILE A 612 2.69 62.15 53.23
CA ILE A 612 1.61 63.13 52.99
C ILE A 612 1.85 64.45 53.74
N LEU A 613 2.49 64.38 54.90
CA LEU A 613 2.91 65.50 55.74
C LEU A 613 3.91 66.43 55.02
N ASN A 614 4.80 65.90 54.18
CA ASN A 614 5.74 66.68 53.37
C ASN A 614 5.07 67.36 52.16
N ARG A 615 4.03 66.75 51.58
CA ARG A 615 3.40 67.25 50.34
C ARG A 615 2.43 68.39 50.59
N LEU A 616 1.68 68.34 51.70
CA LEU A 616 0.58 69.27 51.94
C LEU A 616 0.94 70.45 52.86
N LEU A 617 2.16 70.49 53.42
CA LEU A 617 2.66 71.56 54.32
C LEU A 617 1.65 71.96 55.42
N ILE A 618 0.84 71.01 55.88
CA ILE A 618 -0.22 71.29 56.85
C ILE A 618 0.44 71.58 58.19
N CYS A 619 0.15 72.76 58.74
CA CYS A 619 0.57 73.18 60.07
C CYS A 619 -0.35 72.57 61.14
N ASP A 620 0.21 72.31 62.33
CA ASP A 620 -0.60 71.98 63.50
C ASP A 620 -1.43 73.21 63.99
N SER A 621 -2.27 73.02 65.00
CA SER A 621 -3.09 74.08 65.60
C SER A 621 -2.29 75.22 66.24
N ARG A 622 -0.96 75.12 66.30
CA ARG A 622 -0.02 76.15 66.76
C ARG A 622 0.79 76.74 65.62
N GLY A 623 0.45 76.44 64.37
CA GLY A 623 1.10 76.98 63.18
C GLY A 623 2.46 76.34 62.86
N GLN A 624 2.80 75.20 63.47
CA GLN A 624 4.11 74.57 63.28
C GLN A 624 4.04 73.35 62.35
N HIS A 625 4.88 73.36 61.31
CA HIS A 625 4.98 72.28 60.33
C HIS A 625 6.19 71.34 60.57
N LYS A 626 7.25 71.83 61.24
CA LYS A 626 8.55 71.13 61.34
C LYS A 626 8.77 70.35 62.64
N LEU A 627 7.94 70.54 63.67
CA LEU A 627 8.09 69.88 64.98
C LEU A 627 8.05 68.34 64.93
N PRO A 628 7.11 67.70 64.21
CA PRO A 628 7.07 66.23 64.12
C PRO A 628 8.31 65.65 63.43
N LYS A 629 8.90 66.40 62.49
CA LYS A 629 10.14 66.06 61.78
C LYS A 629 11.36 66.13 62.69
N ALA A 630 11.41 67.12 63.58
CA ALA A 630 12.45 67.26 64.59
C ALA A 630 12.34 66.16 65.67
N GLN A 631 11.13 65.83 66.14
CA GLN A 631 10.91 64.73 67.09
C GLN A 631 11.25 63.36 66.50
N LYS A 632 10.89 63.07 65.24
CA LYS A 632 11.32 61.84 64.55
C LYS A 632 12.84 61.77 64.37
N ARG A 633 13.52 62.91 64.11
CA ARG A 633 14.99 62.98 64.03
C ARG A 633 15.66 62.76 65.39
N LEU A 634 15.13 63.35 66.46
CA LEU A 634 15.61 63.12 67.82
C LEU A 634 15.46 61.63 68.20
N ASN A 635 14.31 61.03 67.90
CA ASN A 635 14.08 59.60 68.13
C ASN A 635 14.92 58.67 67.23
N THR A 636 15.46 59.13 66.09
CA THR A 636 16.38 58.34 65.26
C THR A 636 17.83 58.51 65.71
N ILE A 637 18.21 59.71 66.19
CA ILE A 637 19.53 59.98 66.78
C ILE A 637 19.70 59.22 68.12
N ASP A 638 18.65 59.10 68.93
CA ASP A 638 18.68 58.29 70.17
C ASP A 638 18.80 56.78 69.89
N VAL A 639 18.41 56.30 68.70
CA VAL A 639 18.57 54.91 68.27
C VAL A 639 19.96 54.67 67.69
N GLU A 640 20.54 55.63 66.94
CA GLU A 640 21.90 55.54 66.40
C GLU A 640 23.00 55.72 67.47
N ALA A 641 22.73 56.42 68.58
CA ALA A 641 23.69 56.60 69.69
C ALA A 641 23.86 55.33 70.57
N VAL A 642 22.98 54.33 70.43
CA VAL A 642 23.03 53.05 71.18
C VAL A 642 23.80 51.95 70.43
N GLU A 643 24.11 52.12 69.14
CA GLU A 643 24.89 51.15 68.35
C GLU A 643 26.30 51.67 68.02
N VAL A 644 27.20 51.67 69.02
CA VAL A 644 28.66 51.69 68.78
C VAL A 644 29.27 50.34 69.15
N LYS A 645 29.53 49.55 68.10
CA LYS A 645 30.64 48.61 67.89
C LYS A 645 31.14 47.76 69.07
N THR A 646 30.84 46.47 69.00
CA THR A 646 31.86 45.42 69.18
C THR A 646 31.99 44.64 67.88
N VAL A 647 33.13 44.85 67.20
CA VAL A 647 33.64 43.99 66.13
C VAL A 647 34.71 43.13 66.76
N GLU A 648 34.57 41.81 66.71
CA GLU A 648 35.72 40.91 66.58
C GLU A 648 35.43 39.86 65.50
N VAL A 649 36.48 39.60 64.71
CA VAL A 649 36.51 38.92 63.42
C VAL A 649 36.93 37.44 63.61
N PRO A 650 37.09 36.61 62.56
CA PRO A 650 36.51 35.27 62.46
C PRO A 650 37.49 34.14 62.77
N LEU A 651 37.00 32.96 63.12
CA LEU A 651 37.78 31.72 63.05
C LEU A 651 36.90 30.58 62.51
N ILE A 652 37.23 30.11 61.30
CA ILE A 652 36.93 28.73 60.88
C ILE A 652 38.26 27.97 60.98
N PRO A 653 38.26 26.79 61.61
CA PRO A 653 38.83 25.64 60.90
C PRO A 653 37.96 24.37 60.99
N GLN A 654 37.75 23.81 59.79
CA GLN A 654 37.69 22.40 59.37
C GLN A 654 37.55 21.26 60.41
N GLY A 655 36.64 20.31 60.12
CA GLY A 655 36.75 18.91 60.57
C GLY A 655 35.45 18.10 60.44
N ALA A 656 35.46 17.07 59.60
CA ALA A 656 34.38 16.14 59.21
C ALA A 656 33.68 15.40 60.39
N ALA A 657 32.46 14.86 60.26
CA ALA A 657 32.15 13.61 59.56
C ALA A 657 30.67 13.47 59.11
N ALA A 658 30.46 12.44 58.29
CA ALA A 658 29.37 12.17 57.36
C ALA A 658 28.18 11.36 57.93
N SER A 659 27.20 11.12 57.01
CA SER A 659 26.04 10.18 57.00
C SER A 659 24.70 10.87 57.29
N ASP A 660 23.57 10.62 56.61
CA ASP A 660 23.12 9.73 55.52
C ASP A 660 21.98 10.48 54.78
N LYS A 661 21.87 10.52 53.44
CA LYS A 661 21.20 9.56 52.54
C LYS A 661 19.85 8.97 53.05
N ASP A 662 18.77 9.41 52.43
CA ASP A 662 17.70 8.60 51.79
C ASP A 662 16.59 9.57 51.33
N ASP A 663 16.51 9.85 50.02
CA ASP A 663 15.69 9.14 49.02
C ASP A 663 14.20 9.48 49.11
N TYR A 664 13.69 10.23 48.12
CA TYR A 664 12.39 9.99 47.49
C TYR A 664 12.46 10.51 46.06
N SER A 665 12.81 9.60 45.15
CA SER A 665 12.40 9.66 43.75
C SER A 665 10.88 9.88 43.61
N ILE A 666 10.48 10.37 42.42
CA ILE A 666 9.15 10.72 41.91
C ILE A 666 8.81 12.22 41.98
N PHE A 667 9.27 12.99 40.99
CA PHE A 667 8.49 13.86 40.07
C PHE A 667 9.35 14.33 38.90
#